data_AF-A0A2K9NII9-F1
#
_entry.id   AF-A0A2K9NII9-F1
#
_cell.length_a   1.000
_cell.length_b   1.000
_cell.length_c   1.000
_cell.angle_alpha   90.00
_cell.angle_beta   90.00
_cell.angle_gamma   90.00
#
_symmetry.space_group_name_H-M   'P 1'
#
loop_
_entity.id
_entity.type
_entity.pdbx_description
1 polymer ?
#
loop_
_entity_poly.entity_id
_entity_poly.type
_entity_poly.pdbx_seq_one_letter_code
_entity_poly.pdbx_strand_id
1 'polypeptide(L)'
;MRLTTGRRALLTTCLLAITVSGALAQPMPGSVGHDRQLLVNALPASTKLTVTSPGFGEGGDLPLSATQYGENLFPGLNWSKGPAGTRSYIVVMQGTRGQEGSADAGTSIHLTLYNIAADTLSLAPGHLTAPRGAGFGPNVHGPVAGYAGPHPHDTRRHAYHFQVVALDTVLPLSGEVTFAALQDAMRGHVLAIGDLVGYAAGPSQKAGVAASNIPVAVETGRLTGTAGRNPEIAVYRGIPYAAPPVGDLRWRAPAAPLAWEGVRKADSFGPACPQPGGEMAGGLPQSEDCLTLNIWTGAQPGSKQKRPVYVWIYGGGFIGGTGANPEFDGEGLAAKGVVVVTFNYRVGVLGFLATPELSQESGHNASGNYGLLDDIAALQWVKRNIAAFGGDPEQVTIGGQSAGAGSVGFLSMSPLATDLFRASIGQSHARYPRDTELRYLSVSWRTKDAAERAGTAYIAKYSVKSLAELRQLPWQTLIEGSNTIDASVETGSDGKPPLFRPVIDGWVVPQSYWDTYQSGTQNKVKYVAGNNKDETGAVPETAVPAIRASTTPPRPGMPQTSVTLAQYQTAAKRKFGPLADEFLKLYPATNDDEAARQNNTAARDNSRISTWMWGTLWTKANMAPVHTYFWTHAIPGPTQATRGAYHGSEIPYVFNSLDKLDKPWTAEDRRIADIMSSYWANIIKKGDPNAPGLPEWPAYSAQVPQVMELGDNFRPIPVASPERTDFWKRFYASQPAW
;
A
#
# COMPACT_ATOMS: atom_id res chain seq x y z
N MET A 1 -38.18 45.46 29.81
CA MET A 1 -37.78 44.21 30.50
C MET A 1 -36.26 44.09 30.33
N ARG A 2 -35.39 44.62 31.21
CA ARG A 2 -34.94 44.09 32.54
C ARG A 2 -34.72 42.57 32.46
N LEU A 3 -33.55 41.95 32.69
CA LEU A 3 -32.31 42.21 33.45
C LEU A 3 -31.14 41.41 32.77
N THR A 4 -29.95 41.95 32.45
CA THR A 4 -28.71 42.22 33.25
C THR A 4 -27.99 41.03 33.92
N THR A 5 -26.74 40.82 33.49
CA THR A 5 -25.47 40.54 34.24
C THR A 5 -25.34 39.22 35.02
N GLY A 6 -24.21 38.50 35.13
CA GLY A 6 -22.80 38.72 34.78
C GLY A 6 -21.86 38.00 35.80
N ARG A 7 -20.61 37.73 35.38
CA ARG A 7 -19.34 37.55 36.15
C ARG A 7 -18.88 36.20 36.75
N ARG A 8 -17.72 35.77 36.22
CA ARG A 8 -16.39 35.46 36.83
C ARG A 8 -16.27 34.57 38.10
N ALA A 9 -15.59 33.43 37.87
CA ALA A 9 -14.42 32.84 38.55
C ALA A 9 -14.28 32.85 40.09
N LEU A 10 -14.00 31.66 40.66
CA LEU A 10 -13.10 31.49 41.81
C LEU A 10 -12.54 30.05 41.87
N LEU A 11 -11.21 29.93 41.98
CA LEU A 11 -10.48 28.71 42.37
C LEU A 11 -10.74 28.39 43.85
N THR A 12 -10.81 27.12 44.21
CA THR A 12 -10.56 26.69 45.60
C THR A 12 -9.91 25.31 45.61
N THR A 13 -8.72 25.25 46.21
CA THR A 13 -7.90 24.08 46.52
C THR A 13 -8.49 23.32 47.71
N CYS A 14 -8.53 21.99 47.67
CA CYS A 14 -8.63 21.16 48.89
C CYS A 14 -7.83 19.86 48.71
N LEU A 15 -6.80 19.71 49.56
CA LEU A 15 -6.17 18.44 49.93
C LEU A 15 -7.21 17.55 50.62
N LEU A 16 -7.19 16.24 50.36
CA LEU A 16 -7.50 15.25 51.40
C LEU A 16 -6.73 13.95 51.14
N ALA A 17 -5.99 13.52 52.16
CA ALA A 17 -5.24 12.27 52.21
C ALA A 17 -6.07 11.16 52.87
N ILE A 18 -6.10 10.01 52.19
CA ILE A 18 -6.06 8.61 52.65
C ILE A 18 -6.93 8.21 53.87
N THR A 19 -7.86 7.28 53.63
CA THR A 19 -8.06 6.12 54.50
C THR A 19 -8.10 4.83 53.67
N VAL A 20 -7.18 3.92 53.99
CA VAL A 20 -7.09 2.57 53.44
C VAL A 20 -8.07 1.67 54.20
N SER A 21 -9.08 1.13 53.50
CA SER A 21 -9.89 0.01 53.96
C SER A 21 -9.68 -1.15 52.99
N GLY A 22 -9.16 -2.26 53.52
CA GLY A 22 -8.79 -3.45 52.75
C GLY A 22 -9.98 -4.05 52.01
N ALA A 23 -9.90 -4.04 50.69
CA ALA A 23 -10.76 -4.84 49.85
C ALA A 23 -10.24 -6.28 49.85
N LEU A 24 -11.08 -7.18 50.39
CA LEU A 24 -11.00 -8.62 50.19
C LEU A 24 -10.79 -8.90 48.69
N ALA A 25 -9.76 -9.69 48.36
CA ALA A 25 -9.48 -10.12 46.99
C ALA A 25 -10.71 -10.82 46.41
N GLN A 26 -11.37 -10.18 45.45
CA GLN A 26 -12.33 -10.85 44.58
C GLN A 26 -11.57 -11.85 43.68
N PRO A 27 -12.09 -13.07 43.47
CA PRO A 27 -11.48 -13.99 42.52
C PRO A 27 -11.65 -13.42 41.09
N MET A 28 -10.55 -13.41 40.33
CA MET A 28 -10.54 -12.88 38.96
C MET A 28 -11.52 -13.62 38.04
N PRO A 29 -12.18 -12.95 37.09
CA PRO A 29 -12.71 -13.60 35.90
C PRO A 29 -11.54 -14.25 35.14
N GLY A 30 -11.64 -15.54 34.78
CA GLY A 30 -10.56 -16.25 34.09
C GLY A 30 -10.22 -15.56 32.76
N SER A 31 -8.97 -15.12 32.59
CA SER A 31 -8.50 -14.61 31.30
C SER A 31 -8.51 -15.76 30.29
N VAL A 32 -9.14 -15.54 29.14
CA VAL A 32 -9.17 -16.52 28.05
C VAL A 32 -7.73 -16.82 27.63
N GLY A 33 -7.35 -18.10 27.60
CA GLY A 33 -6.04 -18.52 27.11
C GLY A 33 -4.91 -18.58 28.16
N HIS A 34 -5.21 -18.50 29.45
CA HIS A 34 -4.22 -18.70 30.52
C HIS A 34 -4.71 -19.68 31.59
N ASP A 35 -3.78 -20.46 32.16
CA ASP A 35 -4.02 -21.33 33.32
C ASP A 35 -2.90 -21.19 34.36
N ARG A 36 -3.18 -21.43 35.65
CA ARG A 36 -2.19 -21.31 36.72
C ARG A 36 -1.07 -22.35 36.65
N GLN A 37 -1.29 -23.49 35.99
CA GLN A 37 -0.32 -24.58 35.90
C GLN A 37 -0.41 -25.35 34.57
N LEU A 38 0.63 -26.11 34.24
CA LEU A 38 0.60 -27.04 33.11
C LEU A 38 -0.46 -28.12 33.34
N LEU A 39 -1.15 -28.53 32.27
CA LEU A 39 -2.20 -29.55 32.30
C LEU A 39 -1.68 -30.89 32.85
N VAL A 40 -0.45 -31.28 32.48
CA VAL A 40 0.22 -32.50 32.98
C VAL A 40 0.38 -32.50 34.50
N ASN A 41 0.51 -31.33 35.11
CA ASN A 41 0.63 -31.18 36.57
C ASN A 41 -0.76 -31.15 37.24
N ALA A 42 -1.76 -30.60 36.54
CA ALA A 42 -3.12 -30.48 37.06
C ALA A 42 -3.88 -31.82 37.10
N LEU A 43 -3.58 -32.73 36.18
CA LEU A 43 -4.31 -33.99 35.99
C LEU A 43 -3.33 -35.16 35.84
N PRO A 44 -2.70 -35.65 36.92
CA PRO A 44 -1.68 -36.68 36.81
C PRO A 44 -2.25 -38.03 36.32
N ALA A 45 -1.46 -38.76 35.55
CA ALA A 45 -1.77 -40.10 35.06
C ALA A 45 -0.72 -41.13 35.52
N SER A 46 -1.14 -42.37 35.74
CA SER A 46 -0.22 -43.46 36.11
C SER A 46 0.57 -44.01 34.92
N THR A 47 0.08 -43.81 33.69
CA THR A 47 0.72 -44.28 32.45
C THR A 47 1.18 -43.11 31.59
N LYS A 48 2.29 -43.28 30.88
CA LYS A 48 2.86 -42.24 29.99
C LYS A 48 2.63 -42.54 28.52
N LEU A 49 2.37 -41.50 27.72
CA LEU A 49 2.44 -41.54 26.26
C LEU A 49 3.81 -41.05 25.80
N THR A 50 4.32 -41.62 24.72
CA THR A 50 5.45 -41.02 23.97
C THR A 50 4.90 -40.01 23.00
N VAL A 51 5.39 -38.76 23.06
CA VAL A 51 4.99 -37.67 22.16
C VAL A 51 6.22 -37.20 21.40
N THR A 52 6.09 -37.00 20.09
CA THR A 52 7.17 -36.55 19.19
C THR A 52 6.64 -35.56 18.18
N SER A 53 7.50 -34.74 17.58
CA SER A 53 7.13 -33.84 16.50
C SER A 53 8.03 -34.08 15.29
N PRO A 54 7.50 -34.01 14.05
CA PRO A 54 8.35 -33.94 12.86
C PRO A 54 9.07 -32.59 12.72
N GLY A 55 8.63 -31.54 13.44
CA GLY A 55 9.20 -30.20 13.37
C GLY A 55 10.34 -29.93 14.35
N PHE A 56 10.43 -30.67 15.45
CA PHE A 56 11.48 -30.50 16.48
C PHE A 56 11.60 -31.75 17.37
N GLY A 57 12.77 -31.93 18.01
CA GLY A 57 13.00 -32.98 19.00
C GLY A 57 12.77 -32.50 20.44
N GLU A 58 12.66 -33.43 21.39
CA GLU A 58 12.56 -33.12 22.83
C GLU A 58 13.72 -32.21 23.27
N GLY A 59 13.38 -31.10 23.91
CA GLY A 59 14.31 -30.07 24.32
C GLY A 59 14.96 -29.28 23.18
N GLY A 60 14.54 -29.49 21.93
CA GLY A 60 14.98 -28.77 20.75
C GLY A 60 14.28 -27.44 20.54
N ASP A 61 14.77 -26.65 19.59
CA ASP A 61 14.16 -25.36 19.25
C ASP A 61 13.01 -25.55 18.26
N LEU A 62 11.92 -24.85 18.50
CA LEU A 62 10.79 -24.76 17.58
C LEU A 62 11.26 -24.00 16.33
N PRO A 63 10.94 -24.50 15.12
CA PRO A 63 11.33 -23.82 13.90
C PRO A 63 10.67 -22.44 13.83
N LEU A 64 11.34 -21.46 13.24
CA LEU A 64 10.83 -20.08 13.12
C LEU A 64 9.43 -20.05 12.47
N SER A 65 9.20 -20.90 11.46
CA SER A 65 7.90 -21.06 10.80
C SER A 65 6.78 -21.46 11.75
N ALA A 66 7.10 -22.10 12.89
CA ALA A 66 6.13 -22.49 13.91
C ALA A 66 5.89 -21.44 15.01
N THR A 67 6.54 -20.28 14.93
CA THR A 67 6.36 -19.16 15.86
C THR A 67 5.54 -18.04 15.21
N GLN A 68 4.98 -17.13 16.00
CA GLN A 68 4.31 -15.93 15.48
C GLN A 68 5.26 -14.96 14.77
N TYR A 69 6.58 -15.14 14.91
CA TYR A 69 7.59 -14.39 14.18
C TYR A 69 7.86 -14.93 12.76
N GLY A 70 7.39 -16.13 12.44
CA GLY A 70 7.47 -16.73 11.11
C GLY A 70 6.08 -16.88 10.49
N GLU A 71 5.81 -18.07 9.95
CA GLU A 71 4.55 -18.39 9.26
C GLU A 71 3.42 -18.80 10.22
N ASN A 72 3.70 -18.89 11.53
CA ASN A 72 2.77 -19.32 12.57
C ASN A 72 2.10 -20.69 12.30
N LEU A 73 2.86 -21.64 11.77
CA LEU A 73 2.41 -22.97 11.39
C LEU A 73 2.55 -23.98 12.53
N PHE A 74 1.54 -24.83 12.77
CA PHE A 74 1.67 -25.90 13.76
C PHE A 74 2.82 -26.86 13.36
N PRO A 75 3.74 -27.22 14.27
CA PRO A 75 4.93 -28.02 13.93
C PRO A 75 4.62 -29.52 13.69
N GLY A 76 3.37 -29.94 13.85
CA GLY A 76 2.96 -31.35 13.79
C GLY A 76 3.27 -32.09 15.10
N LEU A 77 2.53 -33.16 15.37
CA LEU A 77 2.68 -33.97 16.58
C LEU A 77 2.31 -35.42 16.29
N ASN A 78 3.06 -36.38 16.82
CA ASN A 78 2.75 -37.81 16.81
C ASN A 78 2.78 -38.33 18.25
N TRP A 79 1.93 -39.30 18.59
CA TRP A 79 1.97 -39.93 19.90
C TRP A 79 1.71 -41.45 19.86
N SER A 80 2.20 -42.13 20.89
CA SER A 80 1.96 -43.57 21.08
C SER A 80 0.49 -43.87 21.34
N LYS A 81 0.02 -45.07 20.95
CA LYS A 81 -1.33 -45.54 21.27
C LYS A 81 -1.56 -45.56 22.80
N GLY A 82 -2.70 -45.04 23.24
CA GLY A 82 -3.11 -45.04 24.63
C GLY A 82 -3.43 -46.44 25.18
N PRO A 83 -3.58 -46.57 26.52
CA PRO A 83 -3.92 -47.83 27.17
C PRO A 83 -5.25 -48.42 26.68
N ALA A 84 -5.48 -49.70 27.02
CA ALA A 84 -6.78 -50.32 26.77
C ALA A 84 -7.90 -49.51 27.44
N GLY A 85 -8.95 -49.20 26.69
CA GLY A 85 -10.06 -48.36 27.14
C GLY A 85 -10.00 -46.90 26.67
N THR A 86 -8.91 -46.44 26.04
CA THR A 86 -8.86 -45.09 25.45
C THR A 86 -9.97 -44.90 24.40
N ARG A 87 -10.81 -43.87 24.60
CA ARG A 87 -11.90 -43.47 23.71
C ARG A 87 -11.66 -42.14 23.02
N SER A 88 -10.85 -41.25 23.59
CA SER A 88 -10.44 -40.01 22.93
C SER A 88 -9.08 -39.50 23.41
N TYR A 89 -8.51 -38.54 22.66
CA TYR A 89 -7.34 -37.76 23.06
C TYR A 89 -7.65 -36.27 23.15
N ILE A 90 -6.83 -35.58 23.93
CA ILE A 90 -6.75 -34.12 24.01
C ILE A 90 -5.31 -33.70 23.71
N VAL A 91 -5.15 -32.61 22.96
CA VAL A 91 -3.86 -31.95 22.70
C VAL A 91 -3.91 -30.53 23.24
N VAL A 92 -2.99 -30.17 24.13
CA VAL A 92 -2.83 -28.81 24.65
C VAL A 92 -1.39 -28.37 24.53
N MET A 93 -1.18 -27.18 23.97
CA MET A 93 0.12 -26.51 23.98
C MET A 93 0.13 -25.38 25.00
N GLN A 94 1.05 -25.42 25.97
CA GLN A 94 1.22 -24.35 26.97
C GLN A 94 2.65 -23.79 26.98
N GLY A 95 2.78 -22.46 27.01
CA GLY A 95 4.07 -21.76 27.18
C GLY A 95 4.47 -21.61 28.65
N THR A 96 5.65 -21.03 28.89
CA THR A 96 6.17 -20.77 30.25
C THR A 96 5.23 -19.91 31.09
N ARG A 97 5.30 -20.10 32.42
CA ARG A 97 4.62 -19.27 33.41
C ARG A 97 5.11 -17.81 33.33
N GLY A 98 4.19 -16.84 33.34
CA GLY A 98 4.54 -15.42 33.50
C GLY A 98 5.16 -15.11 34.85
N GLN A 99 5.70 -13.89 35.03
CA GLN A 99 6.36 -13.50 36.28
C GLN A 99 5.42 -13.58 37.49
N GLU A 100 5.94 -14.08 38.61
CA GLU A 100 5.18 -14.24 39.85
C GLU A 100 4.77 -12.85 40.38
N GLY A 101 3.45 -12.63 40.51
CA GLY A 101 2.88 -11.33 40.90
C GLY A 101 2.43 -10.43 39.73
N SER A 102 2.61 -10.81 38.46
CA SER A 102 2.01 -10.11 37.32
C SER A 102 0.56 -10.57 37.05
N ALA A 103 -0.18 -9.80 36.24
CA ALA A 103 -1.51 -10.19 35.75
C ALA A 103 -1.50 -11.50 34.93
N ASP A 104 -0.32 -11.95 34.50
CA ASP A 104 -0.06 -13.13 33.66
C ASP A 104 0.63 -14.29 34.43
N ALA A 105 0.48 -14.38 35.75
CA ALA A 105 1.19 -15.35 36.61
C ALA A 105 0.89 -16.86 36.37
N GLY A 106 0.35 -17.22 35.21
CA GLY A 106 0.06 -18.56 34.72
C GLY A 106 0.76 -18.88 33.39
N THR A 107 0.56 -20.09 32.87
CA THR A 107 1.00 -20.53 31.54
C THR A 107 0.05 -20.02 30.46
N SER A 108 0.56 -19.51 29.36
CA SER A 108 -0.24 -19.17 28.16
C SER A 108 -0.60 -20.43 27.37
N ILE A 109 -1.84 -20.54 26.90
CA ILE A 109 -2.33 -21.66 26.11
C ILE A 109 -2.32 -21.28 24.63
N HIS A 110 -1.59 -22.03 23.83
CA HIS A 110 -1.28 -21.76 22.42
C HIS A 110 -2.11 -22.63 21.45
N LEU A 111 -2.64 -23.76 21.93
CA LEU A 111 -3.54 -24.64 21.19
C LEU A 111 -4.31 -25.51 22.18
N THR A 112 -5.60 -25.75 21.90
CA THR A 112 -6.42 -26.75 22.59
C THR A 112 -7.27 -27.49 21.57
N LEU A 113 -7.14 -28.81 21.51
CA LEU A 113 -8.01 -29.72 20.76
C LEU A 113 -8.52 -30.80 21.71
N TYR A 114 -9.83 -31.05 21.72
CA TYR A 114 -10.44 -32.09 22.55
C TYR A 114 -11.31 -33.04 21.73
N ASN A 115 -11.59 -34.22 22.28
CA ASN A 115 -12.35 -35.29 21.62
C ASN A 115 -11.73 -35.79 20.30
N ILE A 116 -10.40 -35.78 20.19
CA ILE A 116 -9.69 -36.42 19.07
C ILE A 116 -9.96 -37.93 19.14
N ALA A 117 -10.36 -38.55 18.03
CA ALA A 117 -10.73 -39.97 18.01
C ALA A 117 -9.57 -40.89 18.44
N ALA A 118 -9.89 -41.99 19.14
CA ALA A 118 -8.89 -42.91 19.71
C ALA A 118 -7.97 -43.61 18.68
N ASP A 119 -8.35 -43.62 17.41
CA ASP A 119 -7.58 -44.15 16.29
C ASP A 119 -6.67 -43.10 15.62
N THR A 120 -6.78 -41.83 16.01
CA THR A 120 -5.91 -40.74 15.55
C THR A 120 -4.68 -40.65 16.45
N LEU A 121 -3.49 -40.84 15.88
CA LEU A 121 -2.21 -40.84 16.60
C LEU A 121 -1.22 -39.76 16.12
N SER A 122 -1.67 -38.89 15.21
CA SER A 122 -0.84 -37.84 14.63
C SER A 122 -1.64 -36.64 14.14
N LEU A 123 -1.02 -35.46 14.17
CA LEU A 123 -1.47 -34.20 13.59
C LEU A 123 -0.37 -33.67 12.65
N ALA A 124 -0.73 -33.35 11.41
CA ALA A 124 0.23 -32.91 10.39
C ALA A 124 0.75 -31.47 10.64
N PRO A 125 1.98 -31.14 10.19
CA PRO A 125 2.46 -29.76 10.19
C PRO A 125 1.65 -28.83 9.28
N GLY A 126 1.66 -27.52 9.54
CA GLY A 126 1.27 -26.50 8.56
C GLY A 126 -0.22 -26.24 8.36
N HIS A 127 -1.12 -27.17 8.73
CA HIS A 127 -2.56 -26.96 8.63
C HIS A 127 -3.28 -27.63 9.80
N LEU A 128 -4.16 -26.89 10.48
CA LEU A 128 -5.01 -27.43 11.53
C LEU A 128 -6.48 -27.11 11.27
N THR A 129 -7.15 -28.01 10.56
CA THR A 129 -8.57 -28.25 10.79
C THR A 129 -8.71 -29.21 11.96
N ALA A 130 -9.74 -29.06 12.79
CA ALA A 130 -9.98 -30.01 13.87
C ALA A 130 -10.18 -31.42 13.25
N PRO A 131 -9.48 -32.46 13.74
CA PRO A 131 -9.71 -33.83 13.30
C PRO A 131 -11.17 -34.24 13.43
N ARG A 132 -11.59 -35.26 12.70
CA ARG A 132 -12.99 -35.73 12.73
C ARG A 132 -13.46 -36.02 14.16
N GLY A 133 -14.51 -35.31 14.59
CA GLY A 133 -15.09 -35.45 15.93
C GLY A 133 -14.42 -34.61 17.02
N ALA A 134 -13.29 -33.94 16.72
CA ALA A 134 -12.61 -33.05 17.64
C ALA A 134 -13.16 -31.62 17.58
N GLY A 135 -13.07 -30.91 18.70
CA GLY A 135 -13.39 -29.49 18.82
C GLY A 135 -12.16 -28.67 19.20
N PHE A 136 -12.13 -27.40 18.78
CA PHE A 136 -11.19 -26.43 19.35
C PHE A 136 -11.67 -25.98 20.71
N GLY A 137 -10.74 -25.94 21.66
CA GLY A 137 -10.94 -25.29 22.95
C GLY A 137 -10.23 -23.93 23.01
N PRO A 138 -10.19 -23.30 24.19
CA PRO A 138 -9.68 -21.96 24.34
C PRO A 138 -8.17 -21.90 24.27
N ASN A 139 -7.67 -20.82 23.67
CA ASN A 139 -6.27 -20.42 23.65
C ASN A 139 -6.15 -18.89 23.69
N VAL A 140 -4.93 -18.35 23.64
CA VAL A 140 -4.65 -16.90 23.68
C VAL A 140 -5.30 -16.08 22.56
N HIS A 141 -5.77 -16.69 21.48
CA HIS A 141 -6.51 -16.03 20.39
C HIS A 141 -8.04 -16.16 20.52
N GLY A 142 -8.56 -16.93 21.48
CA GLY A 142 -10.01 -17.06 21.73
C GLY A 142 -10.49 -18.50 21.96
N PRO A 143 -11.80 -18.69 22.23
CA PRO A 143 -12.40 -19.97 22.64
C PRO A 143 -12.49 -21.04 21.54
N VAL A 144 -12.39 -20.65 20.27
CA VAL A 144 -12.52 -21.54 19.09
C VAL A 144 -11.39 -21.34 18.07
N ALA A 145 -10.29 -20.74 18.49
CA ALA A 145 -9.18 -20.38 17.61
C ALA A 145 -8.25 -21.58 17.35
N GLY A 146 -7.64 -21.60 16.16
CA GLY A 146 -6.58 -22.55 15.80
C GLY A 146 -5.24 -22.23 16.50
N TYR A 147 -4.15 -22.86 16.05
CA TYR A 147 -2.82 -22.69 16.65
C TYR A 147 -2.34 -21.24 16.68
N ALA A 148 -1.98 -20.80 17.88
CA ALA A 148 -1.34 -19.53 18.16
C ALA A 148 0.09 -19.82 18.61
N GLY A 149 1.07 -19.82 17.70
CA GLY A 149 2.44 -20.21 18.01
C GLY A 149 3.12 -19.35 19.09
N PRO A 150 4.32 -19.73 19.52
CA PRO A 150 5.14 -18.95 20.45
C PRO A 150 5.30 -17.49 20.02
N HIS A 151 5.13 -16.57 20.99
CA HIS A 151 5.47 -15.15 20.86
C HIS A 151 6.20 -14.64 22.13
N PRO A 152 7.37 -15.19 22.45
CA PRO A 152 8.16 -14.73 23.59
C PRO A 152 8.66 -13.29 23.40
N HIS A 153 8.27 -12.38 24.30
CA HIS A 153 8.60 -10.95 24.24
C HIS A 153 10.07 -10.62 24.53
N ASP A 154 10.91 -11.62 24.81
CA ASP A 154 12.32 -11.43 25.11
C ASP A 154 13.20 -12.50 24.45
N THR A 155 14.51 -12.28 24.45
CA THR A 155 15.50 -13.13 23.76
C THR A 155 15.89 -14.38 24.56
N ARG A 156 15.31 -14.59 25.74
CA ARG A 156 15.57 -15.80 26.53
C ARG A 156 14.79 -16.95 25.91
N ARG A 157 15.27 -18.14 26.20
CA ARG A 157 14.70 -19.39 25.73
C ARG A 157 13.49 -19.75 26.62
N HIS A 158 12.29 -19.74 26.06
CA HIS A 158 11.04 -20.11 26.75
C HIS A 158 10.63 -21.53 26.35
N ALA A 159 10.25 -22.34 27.33
CA ALA A 159 9.71 -23.67 27.14
C ALA A 159 8.24 -23.64 26.71
N TYR A 160 7.89 -24.54 25.80
CA TYR A 160 6.53 -24.78 25.34
C TYR A 160 6.25 -26.28 25.39
N HIS A 161 5.21 -26.65 26.14
CA HIS A 161 4.81 -28.02 26.46
C HIS A 161 3.70 -28.46 25.53
N PHE A 162 3.96 -29.45 24.68
CA PHE A 162 2.99 -30.09 23.79
C PHE A 162 2.47 -31.36 24.45
N GLN A 163 1.32 -31.22 25.10
CA GLN A 163 0.78 -32.21 26.01
C GLN A 163 -0.32 -33.00 25.33
N VAL A 164 -0.26 -34.33 25.39
CA VAL A 164 -1.28 -35.25 24.87
C VAL A 164 -1.87 -36.05 26.02
N VAL A 165 -3.20 -36.10 26.13
CA VAL A 165 -3.91 -36.81 27.18
C VAL A 165 -4.85 -37.85 26.58
N ALA A 166 -4.73 -39.11 26.99
CA ALA A 166 -5.65 -40.19 26.62
C ALA A 166 -6.75 -40.31 27.67
N LEU A 167 -8.01 -40.35 27.22
CA LEU A 167 -9.19 -40.46 28.08
C LEU A 167 -9.95 -41.76 27.83
N ASP A 168 -10.58 -42.31 28.87
CA ASP A 168 -11.50 -43.46 28.75
C ASP A 168 -12.92 -43.09 28.28
N THR A 169 -13.13 -41.81 27.99
CA THR A 169 -14.42 -41.24 27.59
C THR A 169 -14.27 -40.27 26.42
N VAL A 170 -15.40 -39.89 25.83
CA VAL A 170 -15.52 -38.71 24.94
C VAL A 170 -16.22 -37.64 25.77
N LEU A 171 -15.62 -36.46 25.88
CA LEU A 171 -16.14 -35.42 26.76
C LEU A 171 -17.47 -34.87 26.23
N PRO A 172 -18.54 -34.81 27.06
CA PRO A 172 -19.85 -34.30 26.65
C PRO A 172 -19.87 -32.77 26.67
N LEU A 173 -18.96 -32.14 25.94
CA LEU A 173 -18.81 -30.69 25.84
C LEU A 173 -19.35 -30.18 24.50
N SER A 174 -20.06 -29.06 24.52
CA SER A 174 -20.64 -28.42 23.33
C SER A 174 -20.64 -26.90 23.48
N GLY A 175 -20.49 -26.17 22.37
CA GLY A 175 -20.44 -24.70 22.39
C GLY A 175 -19.06 -24.16 22.77
N GLU A 176 -19.01 -22.93 23.28
CA GLU A 176 -17.76 -22.33 23.77
C GLU A 176 -17.31 -23.01 25.06
N VAL A 177 -16.18 -23.72 24.99
CA VAL A 177 -15.60 -24.46 26.11
C VAL A 177 -14.56 -23.59 26.80
N THR A 178 -14.63 -23.47 28.13
CA THR A 178 -13.56 -22.84 28.92
C THR A 178 -12.51 -23.88 29.33
N PHE A 179 -11.28 -23.44 29.61
CA PHE A 179 -10.21 -24.37 29.97
C PHE A 179 -10.49 -25.08 31.30
N ALA A 180 -11.12 -24.37 32.25
CA ALA A 180 -11.58 -24.95 33.51
C ALA A 180 -12.66 -26.03 33.29
N ALA A 181 -13.66 -25.78 32.43
CA ALA A 181 -14.68 -26.77 32.10
C ALA A 181 -14.08 -28.01 31.41
N LEU A 182 -13.06 -27.81 30.56
CA LEU A 182 -12.30 -28.90 29.96
C LEU A 182 -11.57 -29.73 31.03
N GLN A 183 -10.83 -29.08 31.93
CA GLN A 183 -10.13 -29.75 33.03
C GLN A 183 -11.08 -30.54 33.92
N ASP A 184 -12.23 -29.95 34.28
CA ASP A 184 -13.24 -30.58 35.13
C ASP A 184 -13.83 -31.82 34.45
N ALA A 185 -14.16 -31.74 33.16
CA ALA A 185 -14.68 -32.87 32.41
C ALA A 185 -13.66 -34.01 32.25
N MET A 186 -12.36 -33.72 32.34
CA MET A 186 -11.30 -34.73 32.29
C MET A 186 -11.08 -35.45 33.64
N ARG A 187 -11.51 -34.88 34.78
CA ARG A 187 -11.22 -35.45 36.10
C ARG A 187 -11.82 -36.85 36.23
N GLY A 188 -10.99 -37.81 36.64
CA GLY A 188 -11.38 -39.22 36.78
C GLY A 188 -11.35 -40.04 35.49
N HIS A 189 -11.08 -39.42 34.33
CA HIS A 189 -11.11 -40.08 33.01
C HIS A 189 -9.73 -40.21 32.35
N VAL A 190 -8.68 -39.65 32.96
CA VAL A 190 -7.32 -39.64 32.42
C VAL A 190 -6.66 -41.02 32.56
N LEU A 191 -6.33 -41.65 31.43
CA LEU A 191 -5.65 -42.94 31.38
C LEU A 191 -4.13 -42.81 31.22
N ALA A 192 -3.68 -41.90 30.37
CA ALA A 192 -2.26 -41.68 30.11
C ALA A 192 -1.98 -40.26 29.64
N ILE A 193 -0.78 -39.76 29.91
CA ILE A 193 -0.34 -38.42 29.49
C ILE A 193 1.07 -38.49 28.93
N GLY A 194 1.33 -37.75 27.85
CA GLY A 194 2.67 -37.46 27.36
C GLY A 194 2.88 -35.96 27.21
N ASP A 195 4.13 -35.54 27.27
CA ASP A 195 4.57 -34.17 27.09
C ASP A 195 5.82 -34.16 26.22
N LEU A 196 5.87 -33.21 25.29
CA LEU A 196 7.03 -32.93 24.43
C LEU A 196 7.37 -31.46 24.62
N VAL A 197 8.59 -31.16 25.07
CA VAL A 197 9.02 -29.80 25.37
C VAL A 197 9.84 -29.26 24.21
N GLY A 198 9.32 -28.22 23.57
CA GLY A 198 10.04 -27.40 22.59
C GLY A 198 10.44 -26.07 23.20
N TYR A 199 11.42 -25.40 22.61
CA TYR A 199 11.85 -24.09 23.06
C TYR A 199 11.73 -23.05 21.95
N ALA A 200 11.28 -21.85 22.30
CA ALA A 200 11.37 -20.69 21.41
C ALA A 200 11.94 -19.49 22.17
N ALA A 201 12.72 -18.68 21.48
CA ALA A 201 13.17 -17.39 21.98
C ALA A 201 12.63 -16.30 21.06
N GLY A 202 12.46 -15.08 21.58
CA GLY A 202 12.27 -13.92 20.73
C GLY A 202 13.48 -13.79 19.80
N PRO A 203 13.32 -13.24 18.58
CA PRO A 203 14.43 -13.13 17.64
C PRO A 203 15.62 -12.45 18.33
N SER A 204 16.76 -13.14 18.39
CA SER A 204 18.01 -12.52 18.83
C SER A 204 18.21 -11.31 17.93
N GLN A 205 18.36 -10.12 18.51
CA GLN A 205 18.89 -8.99 17.76
C GLN A 205 20.27 -9.42 17.23
N LYS A 206 20.33 -9.97 15.99
CA LYS A 206 21.47 -9.67 15.14
C LYS A 206 21.63 -8.17 15.26
N ALA A 207 22.85 -7.69 15.52
CA ALA A 207 23.12 -6.26 15.46
C ALA A 207 22.49 -5.77 14.16
N GLY A 208 21.35 -5.10 14.29
CA GLY A 208 20.69 -4.55 13.13
C GLY A 208 21.64 -3.56 12.49
N VAL A 209 21.20 -2.92 11.43
CA VAL A 209 21.62 -1.54 11.26
C VAL A 209 21.08 -0.80 12.50
N ALA A 210 21.80 -0.86 13.62
CA ALA A 210 21.67 0.13 14.67
C ALA A 210 21.73 1.42 13.90
N ALA A 211 20.61 2.14 13.80
CA ALA A 211 20.58 3.36 13.03
C ALA A 211 21.60 4.25 13.66
N SER A 212 22.74 4.25 13.01
CA SER A 212 23.94 4.51 13.76
C SER A 212 23.91 6.01 13.94
N ASN A 213 24.30 6.47 15.11
CA ASN A 213 24.70 7.85 15.28
C ASN A 213 25.88 8.23 14.34
N ILE A 214 26.36 7.33 13.46
CA ILE A 214 27.32 7.60 12.40
C ILE A 214 26.64 8.48 11.33
N PRO A 215 27.09 9.73 11.18
CA PRO A 215 26.51 10.62 10.19
C PRO A 215 26.90 10.23 8.77
N VAL A 216 25.93 10.17 7.87
CA VAL A 216 26.11 10.07 6.41
C VAL A 216 26.37 11.47 5.85
N ALA A 217 27.33 11.59 4.95
CA ALA A 217 27.63 12.85 4.26
C ALA A 217 26.90 12.91 2.91
N VAL A 218 26.26 14.05 2.64
CA VAL A 218 25.65 14.45 1.37
C VAL A 218 26.21 15.80 0.94
N GLU A 219 25.90 16.26 -0.26
CA GLU A 219 26.45 17.50 -0.83
C GLU A 219 26.22 18.75 0.04
N THR A 220 25.14 18.78 0.82
CA THR A 220 24.72 19.91 1.66
C THR A 220 25.08 19.78 3.14
N GLY A 221 25.65 18.67 3.58
CA GLY A 221 26.03 18.48 4.98
C GLY A 221 26.02 17.03 5.44
N ARG A 222 25.94 16.84 6.76
CA ARG A 222 25.91 15.52 7.39
C ARG A 222 24.58 15.27 8.06
N LEU A 223 24.10 14.03 8.03
CA LEU A 223 22.83 13.65 8.66
C LEU A 223 22.84 12.25 9.28
N THR A 224 22.01 12.04 10.29
CA THR A 224 21.76 10.72 10.91
C THR A 224 20.32 10.28 10.69
N GLY A 225 20.11 8.98 10.58
CA GLY A 225 18.78 8.37 10.42
C GLY A 225 18.28 7.69 11.70
N THR A 226 17.20 6.93 11.55
CA THR A 226 16.58 6.10 12.59
C THR A 226 16.45 4.67 12.12
N ALA A 227 16.22 3.73 13.05
CA ALA A 227 16.01 2.34 12.68
C ALA A 227 14.59 2.19 12.15
N GLY A 228 14.41 1.30 11.18
CA GLY A 228 13.11 0.81 10.78
C GLY A 228 12.46 -0.04 11.87
N ARG A 229 11.27 -0.59 11.57
CA ARG A 229 10.68 -1.67 12.36
C ARG A 229 11.52 -2.94 12.24
N ASN A 230 12.05 -3.20 11.04
CA ASN A 230 13.16 -4.10 10.85
C ASN A 230 14.46 -3.35 11.21
N PRO A 231 15.16 -3.76 12.27
CA PRO A 231 16.39 -3.10 12.70
C PRO A 231 17.52 -3.25 11.68
N GLU A 232 17.41 -4.09 10.64
CA GLU A 232 18.35 -4.16 9.52
C GLU A 232 18.14 -3.04 8.47
N ILE A 233 17.12 -2.20 8.63
CA ILE A 233 16.83 -1.10 7.71
C ILE A 233 17.07 0.24 8.42
N ALA A 234 17.88 1.10 7.82
CA ALA A 234 18.00 2.50 8.20
C ALA A 234 16.98 3.35 7.42
N VAL A 235 16.37 4.30 8.12
CA VAL A 235 15.39 5.24 7.57
C VAL A 235 15.82 6.66 7.85
N TYR A 236 15.88 7.47 6.79
CA TYR A 236 16.19 8.89 6.84
C TYR A 236 14.97 9.66 6.31
N ARG A 237 14.48 10.65 7.04
CA ARG A 237 13.26 11.39 6.71
C ARG A 237 13.51 12.90 6.68
N GLY A 238 12.80 13.61 5.81
CA GLY A 238 12.82 15.07 5.78
C GLY A 238 14.15 15.69 5.34
N ILE A 239 14.86 15.04 4.40
CA ILE A 239 16.11 15.55 3.83
C ILE A 239 15.77 16.60 2.75
N PRO A 240 16.21 17.87 2.86
CA PRO A 240 15.99 18.86 1.81
C PRO A 240 16.76 18.51 0.54
N TYR A 241 16.07 18.47 -0.61
CA TYR A 241 16.71 18.23 -1.91
C TYR A 241 16.75 19.47 -2.80
N ALA A 242 16.01 20.52 -2.43
CA ALA A 242 16.02 21.84 -3.04
C ALA A 242 15.87 22.92 -1.97
N ALA A 243 16.13 24.19 -2.31
CA ALA A 243 15.83 25.30 -1.42
C ALA A 243 14.30 25.45 -1.25
N PRO A 244 13.83 25.97 -0.10
CA PRO A 244 12.41 26.25 0.11
C PRO A 244 11.86 27.17 -0.99
N PRO A 245 10.81 26.76 -1.74
CA PRO A 245 10.23 27.53 -2.85
C PRO A 245 9.32 28.67 -2.36
N VAL A 246 9.81 29.49 -1.42
CA VAL A 246 9.09 30.59 -0.76
C VAL A 246 9.50 31.95 -1.31
N GLY A 247 8.67 32.98 -1.09
CA GLY A 247 8.96 34.35 -1.50
C GLY A 247 9.26 34.43 -3.00
N ASP A 248 10.43 34.96 -3.35
CA ASP A 248 10.87 35.11 -4.75
C ASP A 248 11.07 33.78 -5.49
N LEU A 249 11.24 32.67 -4.76
CA LEU A 249 11.35 31.32 -5.33
C LEU A 249 9.99 30.66 -5.61
N ARG A 250 8.88 31.28 -5.18
CA ARG A 250 7.54 30.80 -5.53
C ARG A 250 7.34 30.90 -7.04
N TRP A 251 6.85 29.81 -7.64
CA TRP A 251 6.71 29.65 -9.10
C TRP A 251 8.03 29.86 -9.87
N ARG A 252 9.13 29.34 -9.33
CA ARG A 252 10.40 29.16 -10.05
C ARG A 252 10.80 27.69 -10.10
N ALA A 253 11.71 27.36 -11.01
CA ALA A 253 12.43 26.10 -10.97
C ALA A 253 13.11 25.91 -9.60
N PRO A 254 13.23 24.67 -9.09
CA PRO A 254 13.89 24.40 -7.82
C PRO A 254 15.29 24.98 -7.78
N ALA A 255 15.57 25.80 -6.77
CA ALA A 255 16.93 26.27 -6.51
C ALA A 255 17.72 25.20 -5.73
N ALA A 256 19.05 25.27 -5.81
CA ALA A 256 19.93 24.34 -5.13
C ALA A 256 19.64 24.28 -3.62
N PRO A 257 19.68 23.09 -2.98
CA PRO A 257 19.42 22.95 -1.56
C PRO A 257 20.43 23.74 -0.72
N LEU A 258 19.96 24.32 0.38
CA LEU A 258 20.81 25.07 1.31
C LEU A 258 21.68 24.11 2.11
N ALA A 259 22.98 24.41 2.19
CA ALA A 259 23.90 23.69 3.06
C ALA A 259 23.61 24.01 4.54
N TRP A 260 23.92 23.07 5.43
CA TRP A 260 23.83 23.26 6.88
C TRP A 260 25.12 22.85 7.59
N GLU A 261 25.37 23.47 8.74
CA GLU A 261 26.47 23.10 9.62
C GLU A 261 26.04 22.00 10.60
N GLY A 262 27.02 21.23 11.08
CA GLY A 262 26.79 20.14 12.04
C GLY A 262 26.14 18.90 11.43
N VAL A 263 25.39 18.15 12.26
CA VAL A 263 24.73 16.90 11.87
C VAL A 263 23.21 17.07 12.03
N ARG A 264 22.48 17.01 10.92
CA ARG A 264 21.01 17.08 10.91
C ARG A 264 20.42 15.73 11.30
N LYS A 265 19.43 15.72 12.18
CA LYS A 265 18.63 14.52 12.46
C LYS A 265 17.56 14.38 11.39
N ALA A 266 17.64 13.31 10.61
CA ALA A 266 16.65 12.94 9.60
C ALA A 266 15.70 11.87 10.17
N ASP A 267 15.07 12.15 11.31
CA ASP A 267 14.22 11.20 12.04
C ASP A 267 12.72 11.41 11.80
N SER A 268 12.35 12.56 11.26
CA SER A 268 10.96 13.03 11.09
C SER A 268 10.66 13.40 9.65
N PHE A 269 9.45 13.10 9.18
CA PHE A 269 9.01 13.52 7.85
C PHE A 269 8.92 15.06 7.74
N GLY A 270 9.26 15.58 6.57
CA GLY A 270 9.05 17.00 6.25
C GLY A 270 7.55 17.33 6.13
N PRO A 271 7.19 18.63 6.15
CA PRO A 271 5.81 19.05 5.97
C PRO A 271 5.30 18.68 4.56
N ALA A 272 4.01 18.41 4.45
CA ALA A 272 3.38 18.23 3.13
C ALA A 272 3.36 19.57 2.37
N CYS A 273 3.40 19.51 1.04
CA CYS A 273 3.21 20.72 0.25
C CYS A 273 1.78 21.26 0.41
N PRO A 274 1.56 22.58 0.27
CA PRO A 274 0.25 23.17 0.49
C PRO A 274 -0.80 22.64 -0.48
N GLN A 275 -1.94 22.22 0.06
CA GLN A 275 -3.00 21.53 -0.65
C GLN A 275 -4.36 21.71 0.05
N PRO A 276 -5.47 21.81 -0.68
CA PRO A 276 -6.79 22.05 -0.10
C PRO A 276 -7.28 20.86 0.75
N GLY A 277 -8.05 21.15 1.80
CA GLY A 277 -8.72 20.16 2.67
C GLY A 277 -7.79 19.45 3.66
N GLY A 278 -6.52 19.22 3.29
CA GLY A 278 -5.50 18.63 4.16
C GLY A 278 -5.65 17.13 4.43
N GLU A 279 -6.70 16.47 3.94
CA GLU A 279 -6.89 15.02 4.13
C GLU A 279 -5.76 14.22 3.49
N MET A 280 -5.34 14.62 2.28
CA MET A 280 -4.22 14.00 1.56
C MET A 280 -2.84 14.35 2.14
N ALA A 281 -2.76 15.31 3.08
CA ALA A 281 -1.55 15.57 3.86
C ALA A 281 -1.37 14.57 5.03
N GLY A 282 -2.37 13.72 5.31
CA GLY A 282 -2.25 12.66 6.31
C GLY A 282 -2.02 13.17 7.74
N GLY A 283 -2.52 14.38 8.05
CA GLY A 283 -2.32 15.03 9.35
C GLY A 283 -0.96 15.72 9.53
N LEU A 284 -0.09 15.71 8.52
CA LEU A 284 1.16 16.48 8.56
C LEU A 284 0.90 17.99 8.46
N PRO A 285 1.76 18.82 9.08
CA PRO A 285 1.74 20.24 8.82
C PRO A 285 1.99 20.52 7.34
N GLN A 286 1.36 21.56 6.82
CA GLN A 286 1.56 22.03 5.45
C GLN A 286 2.45 23.27 5.45
N SER A 287 3.41 23.31 4.53
CA SER A 287 4.33 24.44 4.35
C SER A 287 4.79 24.50 2.90
N GLU A 288 5.04 25.69 2.38
CA GLU A 288 5.73 25.85 1.09
C GLU A 288 7.17 25.34 1.15
N ASP A 289 7.81 25.35 2.32
CA ASP A 289 9.07 24.64 2.58
C ASP A 289 8.82 23.12 2.70
N CYS A 290 8.43 22.49 1.59
CA CYS A 290 8.06 21.08 1.54
C CYS A 290 9.01 20.18 0.73
N LEU A 291 9.97 20.75 -0.02
CA LEU A 291 10.83 20.03 -0.97
C LEU A 291 11.87 19.15 -0.26
N THR A 292 11.37 18.07 0.31
CA THR A 292 12.11 17.10 1.11
C THR A 292 11.88 15.68 0.61
N LEU A 293 12.87 14.81 0.88
CA LEU A 293 12.83 13.39 0.54
C LEU A 293 13.16 12.50 1.74
N ASN A 294 12.84 11.23 1.60
CA ASN A 294 13.01 10.18 2.59
C ASN A 294 13.67 8.96 1.94
N ILE A 295 14.46 8.22 2.70
CA ILE A 295 15.26 7.08 2.21
C ILE A 295 15.12 5.91 3.17
N TRP A 296 14.83 4.72 2.63
CA TRP A 296 14.93 3.43 3.32
C TRP A 296 16.04 2.62 2.66
N THR A 297 16.97 2.12 3.46
CA THR A 297 18.09 1.31 2.95
C THR A 297 18.50 0.23 3.94
N GLY A 298 18.73 -0.99 3.44
CA GLY A 298 19.37 -2.06 4.21
C GLY A 298 20.90 -2.06 4.07
N ALA A 299 21.50 -1.04 3.44
CA ALA A 299 22.94 -0.87 3.39
C ALA A 299 23.45 -0.20 4.67
N GLN A 300 24.62 -0.63 5.14
CA GLN A 300 25.28 0.02 6.27
C GLN A 300 25.71 1.46 5.88
N PRO A 301 25.63 2.44 6.79
CA PRO A 301 26.13 3.80 6.54
C PRO A 301 27.58 3.80 6.03
N GLY A 302 27.84 4.52 4.93
CA GLY A 302 29.17 4.57 4.29
C GLY A 302 29.60 3.30 3.53
N SER A 303 28.72 2.29 3.44
CA SER A 303 28.96 1.10 2.63
C SER A 303 29.16 1.44 1.16
N LYS A 304 30.08 0.74 0.50
CA LYS A 304 30.30 0.82 -0.96
C LYS A 304 29.38 -0.13 -1.75
N GLN A 305 28.35 -0.68 -1.12
CA GLN A 305 27.31 -1.44 -1.82
C GLN A 305 26.67 -0.55 -2.90
N LYS A 306 26.31 -1.16 -4.02
CA LYS A 306 25.66 -0.51 -5.17
C LYS A 306 24.28 -1.13 -5.36
N ARG A 307 23.35 -0.82 -4.44
CA ARG A 307 21.99 -1.36 -4.48
C ARG A 307 21.13 -0.59 -5.49
N PRO A 308 20.29 -1.26 -6.29
CA PRO A 308 19.32 -0.61 -7.16
C PRO A 308 18.41 0.35 -6.37
N VAL A 309 18.08 1.49 -6.98
CA VAL A 309 17.34 2.58 -6.35
C VAL A 309 15.93 2.66 -6.96
N TYR A 310 14.93 2.74 -6.11
CA TYR A 310 13.54 3.00 -6.49
C TYR A 310 13.11 4.37 -5.99
N VAL A 311 12.79 5.27 -6.91
CA VAL A 311 12.31 6.63 -6.59
C VAL A 311 10.81 6.69 -6.86
N TRP A 312 10.04 6.87 -5.79
CA TRP A 312 8.59 6.86 -5.81
C TRP A 312 8.01 8.28 -5.85
N ILE A 313 7.13 8.51 -6.83
CA ILE A 313 6.36 9.73 -7.03
C ILE A 313 4.90 9.45 -6.65
N TYR A 314 4.37 10.14 -5.65
CA TYR A 314 3.02 9.90 -5.14
C TYR A 314 1.93 10.48 -6.06
N GLY A 315 0.71 9.95 -5.92
CA GLY A 315 -0.48 10.37 -6.69
C GLY A 315 -1.21 11.59 -6.11
N GLY A 316 -2.53 11.68 -6.33
CA GLY A 316 -3.35 12.78 -5.78
C GLY A 316 -3.72 13.86 -6.80
N GLY A 317 -3.83 13.50 -8.08
CA GLY A 317 -4.38 14.36 -9.13
C GLY A 317 -3.58 15.64 -9.40
N PHE A 318 -2.31 15.69 -9.00
CA PHE A 318 -1.48 16.90 -8.97
C PHE A 318 -2.03 18.01 -8.07
N ILE A 319 -3.00 17.74 -7.20
CA ILE A 319 -3.62 18.73 -6.30
C ILE A 319 -3.29 18.50 -4.82
N GLY A 320 -2.80 17.31 -4.46
CA GLY A 320 -2.48 16.93 -3.10
C GLY A 320 -1.71 15.61 -3.03
N GLY A 321 -1.39 15.19 -1.80
CA GLY A 321 -0.58 14.02 -1.48
C GLY A 321 0.70 14.39 -0.73
N THR A 322 1.46 13.38 -0.31
CA THR A 322 2.75 13.54 0.37
C THR A 322 3.60 12.28 0.24
N GLY A 323 4.92 12.44 0.09
CA GLY A 323 5.90 11.36 0.14
C GLY A 323 6.02 10.64 1.49
N ALA A 324 5.26 11.07 2.50
CA ALA A 324 5.22 10.45 3.83
C ALA A 324 4.03 9.49 4.05
N ASN A 325 3.20 9.23 3.02
CA ASN A 325 2.03 8.36 3.18
C ASN A 325 2.46 6.92 3.56
N PRO A 326 1.92 6.35 4.66
CA PRO A 326 2.26 5.00 5.13
C PRO A 326 1.99 3.87 4.11
N GLU A 327 1.09 4.07 3.14
CA GLU A 327 0.79 3.06 2.09
C GLU A 327 2.02 2.67 1.28
N PHE A 328 3.03 3.53 1.18
CA PHE A 328 4.26 3.27 0.43
C PHE A 328 5.52 3.45 1.30
N ASP A 329 5.44 3.10 2.58
CA ASP A 329 6.64 2.96 3.40
C ASP A 329 7.64 1.99 2.73
N GLY A 330 8.87 2.44 2.54
CA GLY A 330 9.88 1.75 1.73
C GLY A 330 10.52 0.53 2.38
N GLU A 331 10.19 0.20 3.63
CA GLU A 331 10.88 -0.82 4.40
C GLU A 331 10.77 -2.23 3.79
N GLY A 332 9.59 -2.60 3.27
CA GLY A 332 9.37 -3.93 2.68
C GLY A 332 10.23 -4.18 1.44
N LEU A 333 10.33 -3.20 0.54
CA LEU A 333 11.24 -3.27 -0.61
C LEU A 333 12.72 -3.13 -0.20
N ALA A 334 13.02 -2.35 0.83
CA ALA A 334 14.38 -2.21 1.34
C ALA A 334 14.93 -3.53 1.93
N ALA A 335 14.08 -4.29 2.62
CA ALA A 335 14.38 -5.66 3.07
C ALA A 335 14.66 -6.60 1.89
N LYS A 336 14.09 -6.34 0.72
CA LYS A 336 14.40 -7.05 -0.53
C LYS A 336 15.65 -6.49 -1.24
N GLY A 337 16.46 -5.65 -0.61
CA GLY A 337 17.76 -5.21 -1.16
C GLY A 337 17.68 -4.02 -2.13
N VAL A 338 16.59 -3.26 -2.10
CA VAL A 338 16.42 -2.00 -2.85
C VAL A 338 16.73 -0.80 -1.93
N VAL A 339 17.20 0.31 -2.48
CA VAL A 339 17.16 1.61 -1.78
C VAL A 339 15.90 2.33 -2.24
N VAL A 340 14.99 2.64 -1.32
CA VAL A 340 13.72 3.31 -1.66
C VAL A 340 13.81 4.78 -1.30
N VAL A 341 13.41 5.64 -2.23
CA VAL A 341 13.33 7.10 -2.05
C VAL A 341 11.89 7.53 -2.28
N THR A 342 11.30 8.24 -1.33
CA THR A 342 10.03 8.97 -1.52
C THR A 342 10.29 10.45 -1.32
N PHE A 343 9.50 11.33 -1.92
CA PHE A 343 9.71 12.77 -1.78
C PHE A 343 8.41 13.54 -1.95
N ASN A 344 8.42 14.82 -1.57
CA ASN A 344 7.35 15.78 -1.79
C ASN A 344 7.65 16.63 -3.04
N TYR A 345 6.65 16.93 -3.86
CA TYR A 345 6.75 17.88 -4.98
C TYR A 345 5.59 18.89 -4.91
N ARG A 346 5.76 20.11 -5.44
CA ARG A 346 4.69 21.13 -5.42
C ARG A 346 3.48 20.66 -6.22
N VAL A 347 2.31 20.86 -5.63
CA VAL A 347 1.00 20.49 -6.18
C VAL A 347 0.12 21.73 -6.37
N GLY A 348 -0.98 21.54 -7.08
CA GLY A 348 -2.02 22.54 -7.28
C GLY A 348 -1.50 23.78 -8.00
N VAL A 349 -2.04 24.94 -7.65
CA VAL A 349 -1.59 26.22 -8.20
C VAL A 349 -0.11 26.50 -7.93
N LEU A 350 0.45 26.00 -6.83
CA LEU A 350 1.87 26.22 -6.51
C LEU A 350 2.79 25.37 -7.40
N GLY A 351 2.31 24.20 -7.83
CA GLY A 351 3.02 23.32 -8.76
C GLY A 351 2.80 23.64 -10.24
N PHE A 352 1.65 24.21 -10.60
CA PHE A 352 1.21 24.23 -12.01
C PHE A 352 0.57 25.54 -12.50
N LEU A 353 0.75 26.67 -11.80
CA LEU A 353 0.34 27.98 -12.33
C LEU A 353 1.20 28.39 -13.54
N ALA A 354 0.57 28.78 -14.63
CA ALA A 354 1.21 29.39 -15.78
C ALA A 354 0.59 30.75 -16.06
N THR A 355 1.41 31.78 -16.33
CA THR A 355 0.96 33.08 -16.84
C THR A 355 1.99 33.59 -17.86
N PRO A 356 1.63 34.50 -18.77
CA PRO A 356 2.59 35.09 -19.70
C PRO A 356 3.82 35.70 -19.00
N GLU A 357 3.62 36.38 -17.87
CA GLU A 357 4.69 36.99 -17.08
C GLU A 357 5.61 35.95 -16.44
N LEU A 358 5.05 34.84 -15.92
CA LEU A 358 5.87 33.73 -15.39
C LEU A 358 6.66 33.04 -16.50
N SER A 359 6.03 32.82 -17.66
CA SER A 359 6.72 32.26 -18.82
C SER A 359 7.86 33.16 -19.29
N GLN A 360 7.66 34.48 -19.31
CA GLN A 360 8.71 35.44 -19.64
C GLN A 360 9.84 35.43 -18.60
N GLU A 361 9.52 35.44 -17.30
CA GLU A 361 10.49 35.45 -16.20
C GLU A 361 11.38 34.20 -16.18
N SER A 362 10.85 33.05 -16.65
CA SER A 362 11.58 31.77 -16.65
C SER A 362 12.87 31.78 -17.49
N GLY A 363 12.98 32.68 -18.49
CA GLY A 363 14.05 32.63 -19.50
C GLY A 363 13.90 31.52 -20.54
N HIS A 364 12.87 30.68 -20.43
CA HIS A 364 12.56 29.57 -21.34
C HIS A 364 11.28 29.78 -22.15
N ASN A 365 10.58 30.91 -21.93
CA ASN A 365 9.24 31.14 -22.45
C ASN A 365 8.26 30.01 -22.06
N ALA A 366 8.36 29.52 -20.82
CA ALA A 366 7.60 28.38 -20.31
C ALA A 366 7.27 28.54 -18.82
N SER A 367 6.07 28.11 -18.40
CA SER A 367 5.65 28.07 -16.98
C SER A 367 4.58 26.99 -16.76
N GLY A 368 4.31 26.65 -15.49
CA GLY A 368 3.27 25.70 -15.11
C GLY A 368 3.68 24.24 -14.89
N ASN A 369 4.98 23.92 -14.95
CA ASN A 369 5.51 22.57 -14.68
C ASN A 369 6.46 22.52 -13.47
N TYR A 370 6.24 23.37 -12.47
CA TYR A 370 7.12 23.44 -11.29
C TYR A 370 7.13 22.12 -10.51
N GLY A 371 6.00 21.42 -10.41
CA GLY A 371 5.94 20.08 -9.80
C GLY A 371 6.78 19.05 -10.56
N LEU A 372 6.80 19.08 -11.90
CA LEU A 372 7.66 18.18 -12.69
C LEU A 372 9.14 18.57 -12.58
N LEU A 373 9.45 19.86 -12.47
CA LEU A 373 10.80 20.34 -12.19
C LEU A 373 11.28 19.92 -10.80
N ASP A 374 10.37 19.87 -9.81
CA ASP A 374 10.65 19.32 -8.48
C ASP A 374 10.99 17.83 -8.56
N ASP A 375 10.26 17.04 -9.36
CA ASP A 375 10.57 15.63 -9.61
C ASP A 375 11.98 15.46 -10.23
N ILE A 376 12.32 16.29 -11.23
CA ILE A 376 13.65 16.29 -11.87
C ILE A 376 14.74 16.65 -10.85
N ALA A 377 14.52 17.66 -10.02
CA ALA A 377 15.49 18.07 -9.00
C ALA A 377 15.73 16.97 -7.95
N ALA A 378 14.69 16.25 -7.54
CA ALA A 378 14.83 15.10 -6.64
C ALA A 378 15.66 13.98 -7.29
N LEU A 379 15.45 13.68 -8.58
CA LEU A 379 16.26 12.69 -9.31
C LEU A 379 17.73 13.13 -9.47
N GLN A 380 17.97 14.40 -9.75
CA GLN A 380 19.32 14.95 -9.79
C GLN A 380 20.01 14.87 -8.42
N TRP A 381 19.29 15.13 -7.34
CA TRP A 381 19.80 14.92 -5.98
C TRP A 381 20.15 13.44 -5.73
N VAL A 382 19.27 12.51 -6.16
CA VAL A 382 19.53 11.06 -6.06
C VAL A 382 20.81 10.70 -6.81
N LYS A 383 21.00 11.16 -8.05
CA LYS A 383 22.23 10.91 -8.83
C LYS A 383 23.50 11.36 -8.10
N ARG A 384 23.45 12.50 -7.40
CA ARG A 384 24.61 13.05 -6.69
C ARG A 384 24.87 12.42 -5.32
N ASN A 385 23.83 11.96 -4.62
CA ASN A 385 23.93 11.66 -3.19
C ASN A 385 23.63 10.20 -2.80
N ILE A 386 22.91 9.43 -3.63
CA ILE A 386 22.36 8.13 -3.18
C ILE A 386 23.43 7.07 -2.88
N ALA A 387 24.63 7.23 -3.46
CA ALA A 387 25.78 6.38 -3.17
C ALA A 387 26.19 6.42 -1.68
N ALA A 388 25.98 7.55 -0.99
CA ALA A 388 26.25 7.67 0.44
C ALA A 388 25.34 6.77 1.31
N PHE A 389 24.19 6.36 0.75
CA PHE A 389 23.21 5.46 1.36
C PHE A 389 23.30 4.02 0.82
N GLY A 390 24.38 3.70 0.09
CA GLY A 390 24.61 2.39 -0.54
C GLY A 390 23.78 2.13 -1.80
N GLY A 391 23.17 3.17 -2.38
CA GLY A 391 22.45 3.10 -3.65
C GLY A 391 23.37 3.25 -4.86
N ASP A 392 22.98 2.66 -5.98
CA ASP A 392 23.67 2.80 -7.26
C ASP A 392 22.99 3.89 -8.11
N PRO A 393 23.63 5.06 -8.32
CA PRO A 393 23.04 6.13 -9.12
C PRO A 393 22.85 5.73 -10.60
N GLU A 394 23.48 4.66 -11.07
CA GLU A 394 23.29 4.13 -12.44
C GLU A 394 22.15 3.10 -12.54
N GLN A 395 21.54 2.73 -11.41
CA GLN A 395 20.41 1.80 -11.35
C GLN A 395 19.17 2.40 -10.70
N VAL A 396 18.80 3.59 -11.17
CA VAL A 396 17.58 4.28 -10.75
C VAL A 396 16.38 3.80 -11.58
N THR A 397 15.34 3.36 -10.88
CA THR A 397 14.00 3.12 -11.42
C THR A 397 13.05 4.14 -10.82
N ILE A 398 12.28 4.85 -11.65
CA ILE A 398 11.20 5.71 -11.17
C ILE A 398 9.89 4.93 -11.17
N GLY A 399 9.05 5.17 -10.18
CA GLY A 399 7.70 4.61 -10.15
C GLY A 399 6.71 5.57 -9.53
N GLY A 400 5.44 5.40 -9.86
CA GLY A 400 4.39 6.22 -9.29
C GLY A 400 3.01 5.62 -9.53
N GLN A 401 2.01 6.19 -8.88
CA GLN A 401 0.61 5.83 -9.04
C GLN A 401 -0.23 7.07 -9.32
N SER A 402 -1.27 6.93 -10.16
CA SER A 402 -2.16 8.05 -10.51
C SER A 402 -1.37 9.25 -11.06
N ALA A 403 -1.53 10.45 -10.52
CA ALA A 403 -0.75 11.63 -10.90
C ALA A 403 0.77 11.44 -10.79
N GLY A 404 1.27 10.61 -9.86
CA GLY A 404 2.69 10.27 -9.80
C GLY A 404 3.12 9.38 -10.96
N ALA A 405 2.25 8.46 -11.40
CA ALA A 405 2.44 7.76 -12.67
C ALA A 405 2.32 8.72 -13.89
N GLY A 406 1.48 9.76 -13.75
CA GLY A 406 1.48 11.00 -14.55
C GLY A 406 2.89 11.55 -14.75
N SER A 407 3.54 11.94 -13.66
CA SER A 407 4.92 12.41 -13.65
C SER A 407 5.87 11.40 -14.30
N VAL A 408 5.79 10.10 -13.96
CA VAL A 408 6.61 9.06 -14.60
C VAL A 408 6.48 9.07 -16.13
N GLY A 409 5.25 9.22 -16.64
CA GLY A 409 4.97 9.39 -18.07
C GLY A 409 5.62 10.64 -18.67
N PHE A 410 5.39 11.81 -18.08
CA PHE A 410 5.96 13.08 -18.56
C PHE A 410 7.49 13.10 -18.50
N LEU A 411 8.11 12.61 -17.43
CA LEU A 411 9.56 12.48 -17.30
C LEU A 411 10.14 11.49 -18.32
N SER A 412 9.40 10.43 -18.66
CA SER A 412 9.79 9.49 -19.72
C SER A 412 9.79 10.12 -21.13
N MET A 413 9.22 11.31 -21.29
CA MET A 413 9.20 12.08 -22.54
C MET A 413 9.97 13.40 -22.46
N SER A 414 10.44 13.77 -21.26
CA SER A 414 11.15 15.02 -21.04
C SER A 414 12.63 14.84 -21.36
N PRO A 415 13.23 15.70 -22.21
CA PRO A 415 14.67 15.69 -22.43
C PRO A 415 15.45 16.09 -21.17
N LEU A 416 14.83 16.83 -20.24
CA LEU A 416 15.46 17.23 -18.99
C LEU A 416 15.67 16.08 -18.01
N ALA A 417 15.00 14.94 -18.24
CA ALA A 417 15.12 13.75 -17.40
C ALA A 417 15.96 12.63 -18.05
N THR A 418 16.59 12.90 -19.20
CA THR A 418 17.52 11.99 -19.87
C THR A 418 18.63 11.57 -18.90
N ASP A 419 18.99 10.28 -18.90
CA ASP A 419 20.04 9.68 -18.07
C ASP A 419 19.86 9.77 -16.54
N LEU A 420 18.70 10.25 -16.06
CA LEU A 420 18.38 10.28 -14.63
C LEU A 420 17.82 8.94 -14.11
N PHE A 421 17.31 8.08 -14.99
CA PHE A 421 16.75 6.77 -14.65
C PHE A 421 16.83 5.81 -15.85
N ARG A 422 16.80 4.50 -15.56
CA ARG A 422 16.89 3.44 -16.57
C ARG A 422 15.60 2.63 -16.77
N ALA A 423 14.64 2.79 -15.87
CA ALA A 423 13.36 2.08 -15.90
C ALA A 423 12.25 2.91 -15.26
N SER A 424 11.02 2.69 -15.73
CA SER A 424 9.81 3.37 -15.30
C SER A 424 8.72 2.37 -14.91
N ILE A 425 7.98 2.67 -13.84
CA ILE A 425 6.79 1.90 -13.42
C ILE A 425 5.60 2.86 -13.27
N GLY A 426 4.65 2.79 -14.20
CA GLY A 426 3.46 3.64 -14.22
C GLY A 426 2.20 2.90 -13.79
N GLN A 427 1.76 3.10 -12.55
CA GLN A 427 0.56 2.48 -12.00
C GLN A 427 -0.68 3.35 -12.24
N SER A 428 -1.64 2.85 -13.00
CA SER A 428 -2.90 3.53 -13.36
C SER A 428 -2.70 4.82 -14.18
N HIS A 429 -1.90 4.74 -15.25
CA HIS A 429 -1.56 5.89 -16.09
C HIS A 429 -1.54 5.59 -17.60
N ALA A 430 -0.85 4.55 -18.04
CA ALA A 430 -0.53 4.36 -19.45
C ALA A 430 -1.78 4.17 -20.33
N ARG A 431 -2.07 5.15 -21.17
CA ARG A 431 -3.23 5.17 -22.07
C ARG A 431 -2.82 5.47 -23.51
N TYR A 432 -3.56 4.89 -24.45
CA TYR A 432 -3.38 5.18 -25.86
C TYR A 432 -3.72 6.65 -26.13
N PRO A 433 -2.92 7.43 -26.89
CA PRO A 433 -3.15 8.86 -27.08
C PRO A 433 -4.52 9.26 -27.65
N ARG A 434 -5.23 8.33 -28.30
CA ARG A 434 -6.59 8.58 -28.85
C ARG A 434 -7.72 8.06 -27.94
N ASP A 435 -7.39 7.58 -26.74
CA ASP A 435 -8.38 7.26 -25.70
C ASP A 435 -8.92 8.59 -25.13
N THR A 436 -10.23 8.80 -25.20
CA THR A 436 -10.85 10.04 -24.70
C THR A 436 -10.78 10.16 -23.17
N GLU A 437 -10.57 9.06 -22.44
CA GLU A 437 -10.42 9.10 -21.00
C GLU A 437 -9.03 9.64 -20.58
N LEU A 438 -8.01 9.53 -21.44
CA LEU A 438 -6.66 10.10 -21.21
C LEU A 438 -6.76 11.60 -20.88
N ARG A 439 -7.73 12.30 -21.48
CA ARG A 439 -7.95 13.74 -21.33
C ARG A 439 -8.32 14.17 -19.91
N TYR A 440 -8.79 13.28 -19.04
CA TYR A 440 -9.10 13.60 -17.64
C TYR A 440 -8.36 12.75 -16.59
N LEU A 441 -7.79 11.62 -16.99
CA LEU A 441 -6.96 10.79 -16.12
C LEU A 441 -5.62 11.48 -15.79
N SER A 442 -4.75 10.80 -15.04
CA SER A 442 -3.43 11.32 -14.60
C SER A 442 -2.46 11.71 -15.71
N VAL A 443 -2.74 11.26 -16.93
CA VAL A 443 -2.08 11.57 -18.20
C VAL A 443 -2.52 12.91 -18.82
N SER A 444 -3.57 13.54 -18.29
CA SER A 444 -4.10 14.78 -18.84
C SER A 444 -3.09 15.92 -18.78
N TRP A 445 -3.09 16.75 -19.82
CA TRP A 445 -2.19 17.89 -19.99
C TRP A 445 -2.96 19.10 -20.55
N ARG A 446 -2.28 20.26 -20.60
CA ARG A 446 -2.78 21.52 -21.22
C ARG A 446 -1.76 22.10 -22.20
N THR A 447 -2.21 22.79 -23.24
CA THR A 447 -1.27 23.61 -24.02
C THR A 447 -0.82 24.81 -23.18
N LYS A 448 0.40 25.32 -23.43
CA LYS A 448 0.90 26.56 -22.83
C LYS A 448 -0.13 27.69 -22.84
N ASP A 449 -0.68 28.02 -24.01
CA ASP A 449 -1.63 29.12 -24.14
C ASP A 449 -2.92 28.91 -23.32
N ALA A 450 -3.41 27.67 -23.22
CA ALA A 450 -4.58 27.37 -22.40
C ALA A 450 -4.27 27.47 -20.90
N ALA A 451 -3.09 27.03 -20.50
CA ALA A 451 -2.62 27.15 -19.12
C ALA A 451 -2.44 28.63 -18.72
N GLU A 452 -1.79 29.44 -19.58
CA GLU A 452 -1.60 30.88 -19.37
C GLU A 452 -2.92 31.64 -19.27
N ARG A 453 -3.88 31.41 -20.19
CA ARG A 453 -5.20 32.05 -20.10
C ARG A 453 -5.93 31.70 -18.80
N ALA A 454 -5.86 30.45 -18.37
CA ALA A 454 -6.49 30.04 -17.12
C ALA A 454 -5.77 30.60 -15.89
N GLY A 455 -4.44 30.69 -15.92
CA GLY A 455 -3.68 31.32 -14.85
C GLY A 455 -3.95 32.82 -14.77
N THR A 456 -4.01 33.54 -15.90
CA THR A 456 -4.43 34.96 -15.93
C THR A 456 -5.83 35.14 -15.33
N ALA A 457 -6.80 34.30 -15.72
CA ALA A 457 -8.14 34.34 -15.17
C ALA A 457 -8.19 33.97 -13.67
N TYR A 458 -7.29 33.09 -13.23
CA TYR A 458 -7.14 32.74 -11.83
C TYR A 458 -6.61 33.91 -11.01
N ILE A 459 -5.50 34.52 -11.45
CA ILE A 459 -4.86 35.59 -10.70
C ILE A 459 -5.68 36.88 -10.69
N ALA A 460 -6.53 37.11 -11.70
CA ALA A 460 -7.43 38.26 -11.77
C ALA A 460 -8.46 38.31 -10.63
N LYS A 461 -8.65 37.19 -9.90
CA LYS A 461 -9.48 37.14 -8.70
C LYS A 461 -8.81 37.80 -7.49
N TYR A 462 -7.50 37.98 -7.53
CA TYR A 462 -6.73 38.67 -6.53
C TYR A 462 -6.44 40.08 -7.03
N SER A 463 -6.70 41.09 -6.21
CA SER A 463 -6.48 42.50 -6.54
C SER A 463 -4.99 42.89 -6.54
N VAL A 464 -4.14 42.10 -7.22
CA VAL A 464 -2.69 42.27 -7.34
C VAL A 464 -2.32 42.80 -8.73
N LYS A 465 -1.26 43.61 -8.81
CA LYS A 465 -0.83 44.30 -10.04
C LYS A 465 0.48 43.78 -10.62
N SER A 466 1.16 42.88 -9.92
CA SER A 466 2.46 42.35 -10.33
C SER A 466 2.68 40.93 -9.79
N LEU A 467 3.63 40.21 -10.41
CA LEU A 467 4.09 38.92 -9.88
C LEU A 467 4.67 39.05 -8.47
N ALA A 468 5.34 40.17 -8.16
CA ALA A 468 5.86 40.43 -6.82
C ALA A 468 4.72 40.50 -5.80
N GLU A 469 3.65 41.24 -6.07
CA GLU A 469 2.46 41.29 -5.20
C GLU A 469 1.78 39.92 -5.09
N LEU A 470 1.68 39.17 -6.19
CA LEU A 470 1.10 37.83 -6.20
C LEU A 470 1.90 36.85 -5.30
N ARG A 471 3.23 36.94 -5.30
CA ARG A 471 4.12 36.16 -4.43
C ARG A 471 4.01 36.52 -2.94
N GLN A 472 3.49 37.69 -2.61
CA GLN A 472 3.25 38.09 -1.21
C GLN A 472 1.93 37.55 -0.64
N LEU A 473 1.04 36.99 -1.47
CA LEU A 473 -0.19 36.40 -0.97
C LEU A 473 0.11 35.18 -0.09
N PRO A 474 -0.62 34.97 1.03
CA PRO A 474 -0.51 33.74 1.81
C PRO A 474 -0.84 32.52 0.96
N TRP A 475 -0.07 31.44 1.09
CA TRP A 475 -0.34 30.22 0.33
C TRP A 475 -1.73 29.66 0.64
N GLN A 476 -2.26 29.87 1.85
CA GLN A 476 -3.61 29.46 2.26
C GLN A 476 -4.66 30.04 1.31
N THR A 477 -4.55 31.33 1.00
CA THR A 477 -5.43 32.03 0.06
C THR A 477 -5.23 31.57 -1.38
N LEU A 478 -4.02 31.16 -1.74
CA LEU A 478 -3.71 30.67 -3.08
C LEU A 478 -4.19 29.24 -3.30
N ILE A 479 -4.17 28.36 -2.30
CA ILE A 479 -4.61 26.97 -2.51
C ILE A 479 -6.13 26.82 -2.47
N GLU A 480 -6.86 27.81 -1.95
CA GLU A 480 -8.31 27.88 -2.04
C GLU A 480 -8.76 27.86 -3.51
N GLY A 481 -9.53 26.83 -3.88
CA GLY A 481 -9.96 26.61 -5.27
C GLY A 481 -8.91 25.94 -6.16
N SER A 482 -7.77 25.50 -5.63
CA SER A 482 -6.78 24.74 -6.40
C SER A 482 -7.30 23.36 -6.87
N ASN A 483 -8.43 22.89 -6.34
CA ASN A 483 -9.14 21.68 -6.78
C ASN A 483 -10.18 21.94 -7.88
N THR A 484 -10.17 23.13 -8.51
CA THR A 484 -11.08 23.47 -9.62
C THR A 484 -10.92 22.48 -10.78
N ILE A 485 -12.03 22.07 -11.38
CA ILE A 485 -12.06 21.24 -12.59
C ILE A 485 -12.04 22.09 -13.86
N ASP A 486 -11.43 21.57 -14.92
CA ASP A 486 -11.44 22.18 -16.25
C ASP A 486 -12.64 21.67 -17.06
N ALA A 487 -13.75 22.40 -16.94
CA ALA A 487 -15.01 22.06 -17.62
C ALA A 487 -14.92 22.16 -19.15
N SER A 488 -13.88 22.79 -19.71
CA SER A 488 -13.72 22.94 -21.16
C SER A 488 -13.24 21.67 -21.87
N VAL A 489 -12.79 20.66 -21.10
CA VAL A 489 -12.28 19.40 -21.66
C VAL A 489 -13.42 18.43 -21.95
N GLU A 490 -13.62 18.14 -23.24
CA GLU A 490 -14.57 17.14 -23.71
C GLU A 490 -13.93 15.74 -23.75
N THR A 491 -14.60 14.76 -23.15
CA THR A 491 -14.11 13.38 -22.95
C THR A 491 -15.08 12.32 -23.49
N GLY A 492 -16.26 12.73 -23.97
CA GLY A 492 -17.40 11.87 -24.24
C GLY A 492 -18.09 11.36 -22.96
N SER A 493 -17.59 11.76 -21.78
CA SER A 493 -18.07 11.33 -20.46
C SER A 493 -18.13 12.50 -19.48
N ASP A 494 -18.51 12.21 -18.24
CA ASP A 494 -18.55 13.21 -17.17
C ASP A 494 -17.16 13.44 -16.54
N GLY A 495 -16.14 12.71 -17.00
CA GLY A 495 -14.74 12.88 -16.61
C GLY A 495 -14.23 14.29 -16.92
N LYS A 496 -13.63 14.99 -15.95
CA LYS A 496 -13.01 16.31 -16.11
C LYS A 496 -11.71 16.41 -15.32
N PRO A 497 -10.60 16.87 -15.93
CA PRO A 497 -9.33 16.98 -15.23
C PRO A 497 -9.30 18.18 -14.26
N PRO A 498 -8.37 18.18 -13.30
CA PRO A 498 -8.02 19.37 -12.53
C PRO A 498 -7.52 20.52 -13.42
N LEU A 499 -7.84 21.76 -13.08
CA LEU A 499 -7.42 22.95 -13.82
C LEU A 499 -5.89 23.12 -13.83
N PHE A 500 -5.26 22.90 -12.67
CA PHE A 500 -3.82 22.93 -12.46
C PHE A 500 -3.26 21.52 -12.63
N ARG A 501 -2.57 21.30 -13.74
CA ARG A 501 -2.02 20.01 -14.18
C ARG A 501 -0.89 20.26 -15.19
N PRO A 502 -0.11 19.23 -15.59
CA PRO A 502 1.02 19.38 -16.51
C PRO A 502 0.70 20.14 -17.81
N VAL A 503 1.68 20.89 -18.28
CA VAL A 503 1.59 21.78 -19.45
C VAL A 503 2.55 21.30 -20.54
N ILE A 504 2.10 21.21 -21.78
CA ILE A 504 2.98 21.12 -22.95
C ILE A 504 3.52 22.53 -23.19
N ASP A 505 4.72 22.78 -22.65
CA ASP A 505 5.32 24.10 -22.53
C ASP A 505 6.47 24.35 -23.50
N GLY A 506 6.85 23.33 -24.28
CA GLY A 506 7.96 23.42 -25.23
C GLY A 506 9.35 23.29 -24.61
N TRP A 507 9.44 23.08 -23.28
CA TRP A 507 10.71 22.98 -22.55
C TRP A 507 10.77 21.75 -21.64
N VAL A 508 9.97 21.73 -20.56
CA VAL A 508 9.91 20.59 -19.63
C VAL A 508 9.18 19.43 -20.29
N VAL A 509 8.05 19.73 -20.92
CA VAL A 509 7.31 18.77 -21.75
C VAL A 509 7.20 19.38 -23.15
N PRO A 510 8.09 18.99 -24.08
CA PRO A 510 8.20 19.66 -25.37
C PRO A 510 6.97 19.50 -26.27
N GLN A 511 6.32 18.35 -26.20
CA GLN A 511 5.25 17.97 -27.13
C GLN A 511 4.32 16.91 -26.54
N SER A 512 3.20 16.64 -27.21
CA SER A 512 2.19 15.67 -26.78
C SER A 512 2.72 14.23 -26.71
N TYR A 513 1.97 13.33 -26.06
CA TYR A 513 2.23 11.89 -26.10
C TYR A 513 2.26 11.36 -27.54
N TRP A 514 1.28 11.77 -28.34
CA TRP A 514 1.18 11.33 -29.73
C TRP A 514 2.41 11.74 -30.53
N ASP A 515 2.79 13.02 -30.48
CA ASP A 515 3.92 13.54 -31.23
C ASP A 515 5.22 12.88 -30.78
N THR A 516 5.39 12.67 -29.47
CA THR A 516 6.54 11.94 -28.90
C THR A 516 6.67 10.53 -29.48
N TYR A 517 5.56 9.79 -29.55
CA TYR A 517 5.59 8.44 -30.12
C TYR A 517 5.76 8.42 -31.65
N GLN A 518 5.30 9.45 -32.36
CA GLN A 518 5.55 9.57 -33.81
C GLN A 518 7.00 9.90 -34.11
N SER A 519 7.61 10.83 -33.36
CA SER A 519 9.01 11.22 -33.56
C SER A 519 10.01 10.28 -32.88
N GLY A 520 9.55 9.38 -32.01
CA GLY A 520 10.40 8.44 -31.30
C GLY A 520 11.35 9.09 -30.30
N THR A 521 10.98 10.25 -29.74
CA THR A 521 11.84 11.07 -28.86
C THR A 521 11.73 10.72 -27.37
N GLN A 522 10.86 9.76 -26.99
CA GLN A 522 10.80 9.27 -25.62
C GLN A 522 12.12 8.63 -25.17
N ASN A 523 12.43 8.78 -23.89
CA ASN A 523 13.57 8.16 -23.24
C ASN A 523 13.53 6.63 -23.39
N LYS A 524 14.68 6.02 -23.72
CA LYS A 524 14.80 4.58 -24.03
C LYS A 524 14.94 3.73 -22.78
N VAL A 525 13.90 3.70 -21.96
CA VAL A 525 13.87 3.00 -20.67
C VAL A 525 12.98 1.77 -20.70
N LYS A 526 13.24 0.81 -19.79
CA LYS A 526 12.31 -0.30 -19.53
C LYS A 526 11.02 0.25 -18.91
N TYR A 527 9.87 -0.36 -19.18
CA TYR A 527 8.60 0.16 -18.68
C TYR A 527 7.66 -0.93 -18.16
N VAL A 528 7.09 -0.74 -16.98
CA VAL A 528 5.95 -1.53 -16.48
C VAL A 528 4.75 -0.62 -16.31
N ALA A 529 3.59 -1.04 -16.82
CA ALA A 529 2.36 -0.25 -16.70
C ALA A 529 1.15 -1.12 -16.37
N GLY A 530 0.20 -0.60 -15.61
CA GLY A 530 -1.02 -1.36 -15.33
C GLY A 530 -2.17 -0.52 -14.81
N ASN A 531 -3.28 -1.19 -14.52
CA ASN A 531 -4.51 -0.58 -14.01
C ASN A 531 -5.18 -1.54 -13.04
N ASN A 532 -6.13 -1.04 -12.26
CA ASN A 532 -6.91 -1.87 -11.35
C ASN A 532 -8.29 -2.23 -11.94
N LYS A 533 -8.90 -3.29 -11.42
CA LYS A 533 -10.19 -3.81 -11.89
C LYS A 533 -11.37 -2.91 -11.56
N ASP A 534 -11.31 -2.21 -10.43
CA ASP A 534 -12.37 -1.31 -9.94
C ASP A 534 -11.86 0.15 -9.91
N GLU A 535 -11.21 0.54 -11.01
CA GLU A 535 -10.63 1.87 -11.27
C GLU A 535 -11.66 3.00 -11.40
N THR A 536 -11.19 4.18 -11.81
CA THR A 536 -12.08 5.26 -12.23
C THR A 536 -13.03 4.80 -13.34
N GLY A 537 -14.34 4.78 -13.05
CA GLY A 537 -15.38 4.33 -13.97
C GLY A 537 -15.84 2.88 -13.80
N ALA A 538 -15.32 2.15 -12.80
CA ALA A 538 -15.80 0.81 -12.46
C ALA A 538 -15.88 0.59 -10.94
N VAL A 539 -16.81 -0.25 -10.49
CA VAL A 539 -16.94 -0.71 -9.11
C VAL A 539 -17.36 -2.19 -9.08
N PRO A 540 -17.21 -2.89 -7.94
CA PRO A 540 -17.86 -4.18 -7.76
C PRO A 540 -19.37 -4.08 -7.92
N GLU A 541 -20.01 -5.12 -8.44
CA GLU A 541 -21.46 -5.13 -8.63
C GLU A 541 -22.23 -4.98 -7.30
N THR A 542 -21.64 -5.51 -6.23
CA THR A 542 -22.10 -5.37 -4.84
C THR A 542 -22.13 -3.92 -4.35
N ALA A 543 -21.43 -2.99 -5.00
CA ALA A 543 -21.44 -1.57 -4.66
C ALA A 543 -22.67 -0.83 -5.21
N VAL A 544 -23.29 -1.32 -6.29
CA VAL A 544 -24.35 -0.61 -7.03
C VAL A 544 -25.55 -0.26 -6.14
N PRO A 545 -26.10 -1.17 -5.31
CA PRO A 545 -27.22 -0.82 -4.43
C PRO A 545 -26.87 0.31 -3.45
N ALA A 546 -25.68 0.27 -2.85
CA ALA A 546 -25.23 1.29 -1.91
C ALA A 546 -25.02 2.65 -2.58
N ILE A 547 -24.49 2.67 -3.82
CA ILE A 547 -24.31 3.90 -4.60
C ILE A 547 -25.67 4.52 -4.93
N ARG A 548 -26.65 3.72 -5.37
CA ARG A 548 -28.01 4.22 -5.69
C ARG A 548 -28.76 4.72 -4.47
N ALA A 549 -28.51 4.12 -3.29
CA ALA A 549 -29.09 4.55 -2.03
C ALA A 549 -28.40 5.80 -1.44
N SER A 550 -27.22 6.18 -1.93
CA SER A 550 -26.48 7.33 -1.41
C SER A 550 -27.18 8.64 -1.77
N THR A 551 -27.30 9.52 -0.79
CA THR A 551 -27.75 10.92 -0.99
C THR A 551 -26.58 11.88 -1.21
N THR A 552 -25.33 11.38 -1.15
CA THR A 552 -24.15 12.20 -1.39
C THR A 552 -24.02 12.44 -2.89
N PRO A 553 -23.93 13.70 -3.35
CA PRO A 553 -23.78 13.98 -4.77
C PRO A 553 -22.46 13.37 -5.28
N PRO A 554 -22.45 12.83 -6.52
CA PRO A 554 -21.23 12.34 -7.13
C PRO A 554 -20.15 13.42 -7.17
N ARG A 555 -18.89 13.01 -6.99
CA ARG A 555 -17.75 13.93 -7.12
C ARG A 555 -17.77 14.55 -8.53
N PRO A 556 -17.78 15.90 -8.65
CA PRO A 556 -17.73 16.55 -9.95
C PRO A 556 -16.51 16.10 -10.76
N GLY A 557 -16.70 15.89 -12.06
CA GLY A 557 -15.62 15.48 -12.96
C GLY A 557 -15.24 14.00 -12.90
N MET A 558 -16.02 13.15 -12.24
CA MET A 558 -15.80 11.70 -12.21
C MET A 558 -16.84 10.96 -13.05
N PRO A 559 -16.44 9.95 -13.84
CA PRO A 559 -17.38 9.07 -14.54
C PRO A 559 -18.32 8.37 -13.55
N GLN A 560 -19.60 8.27 -13.91
CA GLN A 560 -20.60 7.58 -13.13
C GLN A 560 -20.46 6.06 -13.28
N THR A 561 -20.60 5.32 -12.18
CA THR A 561 -20.46 3.86 -12.14
C THR A 561 -21.77 3.12 -11.93
N SER A 562 -22.78 3.78 -11.35
CA SER A 562 -24.16 3.32 -11.34
C SER A 562 -24.99 4.22 -12.26
N VAL A 563 -25.36 3.69 -13.42
CA VAL A 563 -26.16 4.38 -14.44
C VAL A 563 -27.50 3.67 -14.64
N THR A 564 -28.55 4.42 -14.95
CA THR A 564 -29.80 3.84 -15.45
C THR A 564 -29.64 3.37 -16.90
N LEU A 565 -30.54 2.53 -17.39
CA LEU A 565 -30.55 2.09 -18.79
C LEU A 565 -30.60 3.28 -19.76
N ALA A 566 -31.44 4.28 -19.46
CA ALA A 566 -31.57 5.48 -20.27
C ALA A 566 -30.28 6.32 -20.27
N GLN A 567 -29.63 6.46 -19.11
CA GLN A 567 -28.34 7.15 -19.00
C GLN A 567 -27.24 6.40 -19.77
N TYR A 568 -27.20 5.07 -19.65
CA TYR A 568 -26.25 4.22 -20.36
C TYR A 568 -26.37 4.35 -21.89
N GLN A 569 -27.60 4.26 -22.42
CA GLN A 569 -27.86 4.44 -23.85
C GLN A 569 -27.52 5.85 -24.33
N THR A 570 -27.82 6.87 -23.52
CA THR A 570 -27.49 8.28 -23.83
C THR A 570 -25.98 8.50 -23.83
N ALA A 571 -25.28 8.00 -22.82
CA ALA A 571 -23.83 8.08 -22.71
C ALA A 571 -23.14 7.33 -23.85
N ALA A 572 -23.67 6.16 -24.27
CA ALA A 572 -23.16 5.42 -25.41
C ALA A 572 -23.28 6.24 -26.71
N LYS A 573 -24.43 6.86 -26.97
CA LYS A 573 -24.64 7.74 -28.14
C LYS A 573 -23.72 8.95 -28.11
N ARG A 574 -23.56 9.59 -26.94
CA ARG A 574 -22.66 10.73 -26.74
C ARG A 574 -21.19 10.36 -27.02
N LYS A 575 -20.73 9.24 -26.47
CA LYS A 575 -19.31 8.84 -26.54
C LYS A 575 -18.93 8.22 -27.88
N PHE A 576 -19.75 7.30 -28.40
CA PHE A 576 -19.39 6.47 -29.54
C PHE A 576 -19.98 6.95 -30.88
N GLY A 577 -20.94 7.88 -30.86
CA GLY A 577 -21.53 8.47 -32.07
C GLY A 577 -22.05 7.39 -33.03
N PRO A 578 -21.58 7.32 -34.29
CA PRO A 578 -21.98 6.30 -35.26
C PRO A 578 -21.73 4.85 -34.82
N LEU A 579 -20.82 4.61 -33.86
CA LEU A 579 -20.51 3.28 -33.34
C LEU A 579 -21.39 2.87 -32.14
N ALA A 580 -22.32 3.72 -31.70
CA ALA A 580 -23.11 3.48 -30.49
C ALA A 580 -24.00 2.23 -30.57
N ASP A 581 -24.63 1.95 -31.71
CA ASP A 581 -25.49 0.77 -31.86
C ASP A 581 -24.69 -0.54 -31.80
N GLU A 582 -23.45 -0.52 -32.30
CA GLU A 582 -22.54 -1.66 -32.18
C GLU A 582 -22.06 -1.82 -30.73
N PHE A 583 -21.71 -0.72 -30.05
CA PHE A 583 -21.37 -0.73 -28.63
C PHE A 583 -22.47 -1.38 -27.79
N LEU A 584 -23.72 -0.97 -27.98
CA LEU A 584 -24.87 -1.49 -27.24
C LEU A 584 -25.17 -2.96 -27.56
N LYS A 585 -24.72 -3.49 -28.71
CA LYS A 585 -24.77 -4.93 -29.01
C LYS A 585 -23.66 -5.71 -28.32
N LEU A 586 -22.46 -5.14 -28.23
CA LEU A 586 -21.30 -5.77 -27.56
C LEU A 586 -21.39 -5.73 -26.03
N TYR A 587 -22.15 -4.78 -25.50
CA TYR A 587 -22.39 -4.55 -24.08
C TYR A 587 -23.91 -4.39 -23.80
N PRO A 588 -24.71 -5.47 -23.98
CA PRO A 588 -26.17 -5.37 -23.97
C PRO A 588 -26.74 -5.21 -22.56
N ALA A 589 -27.72 -4.31 -22.43
CA ALA A 589 -28.48 -4.09 -21.19
C ALA A 589 -29.96 -3.85 -21.49
N THR A 590 -30.83 -4.45 -20.67
CA THR A 590 -32.30 -4.33 -20.73
C THR A 590 -32.91 -3.70 -19.47
N ASN A 591 -32.11 -3.48 -18.44
CA ASN A 591 -32.50 -2.86 -17.17
C ASN A 591 -31.32 -2.12 -16.54
N ASP A 592 -31.57 -1.36 -15.47
CA ASP A 592 -30.57 -0.52 -14.80
C ASP A 592 -29.41 -1.32 -14.20
N ASP A 593 -29.65 -2.55 -13.71
CA ASP A 593 -28.61 -3.40 -13.14
C ASP A 593 -27.66 -3.92 -14.22
N GLU A 594 -28.20 -4.38 -15.34
CA GLU A 594 -27.42 -4.75 -16.52
C GLU A 594 -26.66 -3.54 -17.07
N ALA A 595 -27.27 -2.37 -17.10
CA ALA A 595 -26.63 -1.14 -17.57
C ALA A 595 -25.41 -0.77 -16.71
N ALA A 596 -25.52 -0.81 -15.38
CA ALA A 596 -24.40 -0.58 -14.48
C ALA A 596 -23.29 -1.64 -14.65
N ARG A 597 -23.64 -2.93 -14.76
CA ARG A 597 -22.66 -4.01 -15.00
C ARG A 597 -21.92 -3.84 -16.33
N GLN A 598 -22.64 -3.55 -17.41
CA GLN A 598 -22.05 -3.39 -18.73
C GLN A 598 -21.21 -2.12 -18.84
N ASN A 599 -21.61 -1.02 -18.19
CA ASN A 599 -20.79 0.17 -18.05
C ASN A 599 -19.43 -0.13 -17.40
N ASN A 600 -19.44 -0.85 -16.27
CA ASN A 600 -18.20 -1.24 -15.58
C ASN A 600 -17.36 -2.20 -16.43
N THR A 601 -18.00 -3.13 -17.15
CA THR A 601 -17.30 -4.05 -18.07
C THR A 601 -16.63 -3.28 -19.22
N ALA A 602 -17.32 -2.31 -19.83
CA ALA A 602 -16.77 -1.45 -20.85
C ALA A 602 -15.59 -0.60 -20.33
N ALA A 603 -15.66 -0.08 -19.11
CA ALA A 603 -14.56 0.67 -18.50
C ALA A 603 -13.31 -0.20 -18.23
N ARG A 604 -13.50 -1.45 -17.80
CA ARG A 604 -12.42 -2.44 -17.60
C ARG A 604 -11.77 -2.85 -18.93
N ASP A 605 -12.58 -3.07 -19.97
CA ASP A 605 -12.09 -3.36 -21.33
C ASP A 605 -11.30 -2.17 -21.89
N ASN A 606 -11.86 -0.96 -21.82
CA ASN A 606 -11.18 0.28 -22.22
C ASN A 606 -9.79 0.39 -21.56
N SER A 607 -9.70 0.11 -20.26
CA SER A 607 -8.45 0.20 -19.51
C SER A 607 -7.38 -0.79 -19.98
N ARG A 608 -7.75 -2.05 -20.20
CA ARG A 608 -6.80 -3.07 -20.67
C ARG A 608 -6.39 -2.86 -22.13
N ILE A 609 -7.35 -2.55 -23.00
CA ILE A 609 -7.10 -2.33 -24.42
C ILE A 609 -6.26 -1.07 -24.64
N SER A 610 -6.60 0.05 -23.99
CA SER A 610 -5.88 1.32 -24.11
C SER A 610 -4.41 1.19 -23.67
N THR A 611 -4.15 0.53 -22.53
CA THR A 611 -2.76 0.27 -22.08
C THR A 611 -2.01 -0.68 -23.02
N TRP A 612 -2.67 -1.70 -23.56
CA TRP A 612 -2.04 -2.59 -24.55
C TRP A 612 -1.69 -1.85 -25.85
N MET A 613 -2.57 -0.98 -26.36
CA MET A 613 -2.31 -0.17 -27.55
C MET A 613 -1.24 0.91 -27.31
N TRP A 614 -1.17 1.47 -26.09
CA TRP A 614 -0.06 2.32 -25.68
C TRP A 614 1.28 1.58 -25.78
N GLY A 615 1.34 0.32 -25.33
CA GLY A 615 2.53 -0.52 -25.46
C GLY A 615 3.01 -0.66 -26.91
N THR A 616 2.09 -0.71 -27.88
CA THR A 616 2.41 -0.76 -29.31
C THR A 616 3.12 0.51 -29.76
N LEU A 617 2.72 1.67 -29.25
CA LEU A 617 3.37 2.94 -29.57
C LEU A 617 4.71 3.09 -28.86
N TRP A 618 4.78 2.74 -27.57
CA TRP A 618 6.00 2.81 -26.79
C TRP A 618 7.14 2.03 -27.45
N THR A 619 6.84 0.79 -27.88
CA THR A 619 7.82 -0.15 -28.43
C THR A 619 8.27 0.16 -29.86
N LYS A 620 7.60 1.06 -30.60
CA LYS A 620 8.01 1.44 -31.98
C LYS A 620 9.42 2.02 -32.04
N ALA A 621 9.77 2.85 -31.07
CA ALA A 621 11.06 3.53 -31.01
C ALA A 621 11.89 3.11 -29.78
N ASN A 622 11.48 2.08 -29.04
CA ASN A 622 12.16 1.62 -27.84
C ASN A 622 12.09 0.09 -27.77
N MET A 623 13.23 -0.58 -27.94
CA MET A 623 13.32 -2.05 -27.89
C MET A 623 13.45 -2.60 -26.47
N ALA A 624 13.49 -1.74 -25.44
CA ALA A 624 13.53 -2.19 -24.06
C ALA A 624 12.24 -2.97 -23.70
N PRO A 625 12.35 -4.02 -22.86
CA PRO A 625 11.18 -4.80 -22.44
C PRO A 625 10.08 -3.95 -21.80
N VAL A 626 8.83 -4.29 -22.14
CA VAL A 626 7.62 -3.75 -21.53
C VAL A 626 6.84 -4.88 -20.86
N HIS A 627 6.26 -4.62 -19.70
CA HIS A 627 5.32 -5.53 -19.05
C HIS A 627 4.04 -4.78 -18.69
N THR A 628 2.89 -5.43 -18.85
CA THR A 628 1.59 -4.86 -18.49
C THR A 628 0.88 -5.71 -17.44
N TYR A 629 0.15 -5.08 -16.50
CA TYR A 629 -0.65 -5.77 -15.50
C TYR A 629 -2.07 -5.22 -15.32
N PHE A 630 -2.93 -6.07 -14.73
CA PHE A 630 -4.28 -5.75 -14.31
C PHE A 630 -4.51 -6.26 -12.88
N TRP A 631 -4.59 -5.34 -11.92
CA TRP A 631 -4.75 -5.65 -10.50
C TRP A 631 -6.21 -5.99 -10.16
N THR A 632 -6.43 -7.11 -9.50
CA THR A 632 -7.77 -7.69 -9.30
C THR A 632 -8.17 -7.87 -7.84
N HIS A 633 -7.22 -7.75 -6.92
CA HIS A 633 -7.45 -8.09 -5.51
C HIS A 633 -7.96 -6.91 -4.69
N ALA A 634 -8.97 -7.16 -3.86
CA ALA A 634 -9.61 -6.16 -3.02
C ALA A 634 -8.99 -6.13 -1.63
N ILE A 635 -8.66 -4.94 -1.12
CA ILE A 635 -8.19 -4.78 0.26
C ILE A 635 -9.28 -5.26 1.25
N PRO A 636 -8.94 -6.10 2.24
CA PRO A 636 -9.88 -6.64 3.21
C PRO A 636 -10.42 -5.54 4.14
N GLY A 637 -11.62 -5.80 4.65
CA GLY A 637 -12.28 -4.96 5.65
C GLY A 637 -13.66 -4.45 5.22
N PRO A 638 -14.24 -3.51 5.99
CA PRO A 638 -15.65 -3.15 5.84
C PRO A 638 -16.05 -2.62 4.45
N THR A 639 -15.11 -2.02 3.71
CA THR A 639 -15.35 -1.44 2.39
C THR A 639 -14.96 -2.37 1.23
N GLN A 640 -14.48 -3.59 1.50
CA GLN A 640 -14.05 -4.54 0.48
C GLN A 640 -15.15 -4.80 -0.56
N ALA A 641 -16.37 -5.09 -0.11
CA ALA A 641 -17.52 -5.37 -0.97
C ALA A 641 -17.99 -4.16 -1.79
N THR A 642 -17.68 -2.92 -1.38
CA THR A 642 -18.15 -1.71 -2.06
C THR A 642 -17.06 -1.03 -2.88
N ARG A 643 -15.78 -1.34 -2.65
CA ARG A 643 -14.65 -0.73 -3.36
C ARG A 643 -13.86 -1.70 -4.23
N GLY A 644 -13.81 -2.99 -3.89
CA GLY A 644 -13.06 -3.98 -4.67
C GLY A 644 -11.58 -3.61 -4.83
N ALA A 645 -11.02 -3.89 -6.01
CA ALA A 645 -9.67 -3.50 -6.40
C ALA A 645 -9.66 -2.05 -6.89
N TYR A 646 -9.91 -1.11 -5.98
CA TYR A 646 -10.08 0.31 -6.29
C TYR A 646 -8.77 0.98 -6.71
N HIS A 647 -8.87 2.19 -7.30
CA HIS A 647 -7.72 3.03 -7.68
C HIS A 647 -6.70 3.22 -6.53
N GLY A 648 -5.47 2.71 -6.71
CA GLY A 648 -4.38 2.79 -5.71
C GLY A 648 -4.35 1.66 -4.68
N SER A 649 -5.31 0.72 -4.72
CA SER A 649 -5.37 -0.42 -3.79
C SER A 649 -4.20 -1.41 -3.90
N GLU A 650 -3.41 -1.35 -4.98
CA GLU A 650 -2.24 -2.18 -5.19
C GLU A 650 -0.99 -1.67 -4.46
N ILE A 651 -0.95 -0.37 -4.10
CA ILE A 651 0.24 0.29 -3.54
C ILE A 651 0.77 -0.46 -2.30
N PRO A 652 -0.05 -0.85 -1.30
CA PRO A 652 0.48 -1.49 -0.11
C PRO A 652 1.10 -2.86 -0.39
N TYR A 653 0.58 -3.58 -1.38
CA TYR A 653 1.11 -4.88 -1.83
C TYR A 653 2.43 -4.72 -2.58
N VAL A 654 2.53 -3.69 -3.43
CA VAL A 654 3.77 -3.34 -4.14
C VAL A 654 4.91 -3.04 -3.17
N PHE A 655 4.65 -2.22 -2.15
CA PHE A 655 5.66 -1.83 -1.17
C PHE A 655 5.89 -2.86 -0.07
N ASN A 656 5.01 -3.87 0.03
CA ASN A 656 4.91 -4.76 1.17
C ASN A 656 4.83 -3.98 2.50
N SER A 657 3.93 -3.00 2.53
CA SER A 657 3.74 -2.03 3.62
C SER A 657 2.47 -2.29 4.43
N LEU A 658 1.82 -3.46 4.28
CA LEU A 658 0.54 -3.83 4.90
C LEU A 658 0.50 -3.45 6.39
N ASP A 659 1.55 -3.77 7.14
CA ASP A 659 1.66 -3.49 8.58
C ASP A 659 1.74 -1.99 8.95
N LYS A 660 1.67 -1.08 7.97
CA LYS A 660 1.54 0.37 8.17
C LYS A 660 0.10 0.86 8.16
N LEU A 661 -0.81 0.00 7.75
CA LEU A 661 -2.22 0.32 7.56
C LEU A 661 -3.05 -0.51 8.52
N ASP A 662 -3.94 0.15 9.23
CA ASP A 662 -4.90 -0.50 10.11
C ASP A 662 -6.03 -1.13 9.28
N LYS A 663 -5.79 -2.37 8.84
CA LYS A 663 -6.73 -3.21 8.08
C LYS A 663 -6.67 -4.65 8.60
N PRO A 664 -7.76 -5.42 8.48
CA PRO A 664 -7.78 -6.82 8.85
C PRO A 664 -7.08 -7.69 7.77
N TRP A 665 -5.78 -7.50 7.59
CA TRP A 665 -4.97 -8.24 6.62
C TRP A 665 -5.00 -9.74 6.93
N THR A 666 -5.28 -10.54 5.92
CA THR A 666 -5.29 -12.01 6.01
C THR A 666 -3.92 -12.59 5.65
N ALA A 667 -3.75 -13.90 5.89
CA ALA A 667 -2.56 -14.62 5.41
C ALA A 667 -2.43 -14.58 3.88
N GLU A 668 -3.57 -14.55 3.17
CA GLU A 668 -3.60 -14.45 1.72
C GLU A 668 -3.10 -13.08 1.23
N ASP A 669 -3.51 -11.99 1.89
CA ASP A 669 -3.01 -10.65 1.57
C ASP A 669 -1.49 -10.55 1.71
N ARG A 670 -0.94 -11.16 2.77
CA ARG A 670 0.51 -11.18 3.02
C ARG A 670 1.25 -11.99 1.94
N ARG A 671 0.68 -13.11 1.50
CA ARG A 671 1.21 -13.91 0.38
C ARG A 671 1.19 -13.12 -0.93
N ILE A 672 0.08 -12.45 -1.23
CA ILE A 672 -0.07 -11.59 -2.42
C ILE A 672 0.94 -10.44 -2.37
N ALA A 673 1.12 -9.79 -1.21
CA ALA A 673 2.08 -8.71 -1.02
C ALA A 673 3.52 -9.18 -1.21
N ASP A 674 3.87 -10.38 -0.73
CA ASP A 674 5.21 -10.93 -0.93
C ASP A 674 5.50 -11.19 -2.42
N ILE A 675 4.55 -11.78 -3.16
CA ILE A 675 4.67 -12.02 -4.61
C ILE A 675 4.77 -10.69 -5.35
N MET A 676 3.86 -9.77 -5.08
CA MET A 676 3.78 -8.47 -5.77
C MET A 676 5.05 -7.64 -5.56
N SER A 677 5.51 -7.51 -4.31
CA SER A 677 6.76 -6.81 -3.99
C SER A 677 8.00 -7.53 -4.53
N SER A 678 7.97 -8.86 -4.71
CA SER A 678 9.05 -9.60 -5.36
C SER A 678 9.16 -9.28 -6.84
N TYR A 679 8.04 -9.19 -7.58
CA TYR A 679 8.06 -8.73 -8.96
C TYR A 679 8.64 -7.32 -9.08
N TRP A 680 8.18 -6.38 -8.24
CA TRP A 680 8.71 -5.01 -8.24
C TRP A 680 10.20 -4.98 -7.92
N ALA A 681 10.64 -5.69 -6.88
CA ALA A 681 12.05 -5.77 -6.54
C ALA A 681 12.89 -6.35 -7.70
N ASN A 682 12.39 -7.34 -8.44
CA ASN A 682 13.07 -7.92 -9.60
C ASN A 682 13.13 -6.94 -10.78
N ILE A 683 12.04 -6.22 -11.07
CA ILE A 683 12.01 -5.14 -12.07
C ILE A 683 13.04 -4.06 -11.72
N ILE A 684 13.06 -3.62 -10.46
CA ILE A 684 13.99 -2.59 -10.01
C ILE A 684 15.44 -3.10 -10.13
N LYS A 685 15.73 -4.36 -9.78
CA LYS A 685 17.09 -4.91 -9.83
C LYS A 685 17.59 -5.28 -11.22
N LYS A 686 16.74 -5.91 -12.03
CA LYS A 686 17.13 -6.58 -13.29
C LYS A 686 16.40 -6.00 -14.49
N GLY A 687 15.27 -5.33 -14.28
CA GLY A 687 14.36 -4.90 -15.33
C GLY A 687 13.54 -6.03 -15.94
N ASP A 688 13.43 -7.14 -15.22
CA ASP A 688 12.64 -8.32 -15.54
C ASP A 688 11.91 -8.73 -14.25
N PRO A 689 10.57 -8.87 -14.25
CA PRO A 689 9.83 -9.32 -13.08
C PRO A 689 10.17 -10.75 -12.63
N ASN A 690 10.63 -11.61 -13.54
CA ASN A 690 10.67 -13.05 -13.31
C ASN A 690 11.83 -13.52 -12.42
N ALA A 691 11.56 -14.53 -11.59
CA ALA A 691 12.55 -15.25 -10.77
C ALA A 691 12.01 -16.65 -10.40
N PRO A 692 12.88 -17.61 -10.01
CA PRO A 692 12.43 -18.92 -9.54
C PRO A 692 11.41 -18.79 -8.41
N GLY A 693 10.33 -19.59 -8.47
CA GLY A 693 9.26 -19.59 -7.47
C GLY A 693 8.16 -18.55 -7.69
N LEU A 694 8.31 -17.64 -8.65
CA LEU A 694 7.23 -16.74 -9.08
C LEU A 694 6.53 -17.30 -10.33
N PRO A 695 5.20 -17.09 -10.46
CA PRO A 695 4.52 -17.29 -11.73
C PRO A 695 5.19 -16.50 -12.87
N GLU A 696 5.15 -17.03 -14.09
CA GLU A 696 5.75 -16.34 -15.23
C GLU A 696 4.91 -15.12 -15.63
N TRP A 697 5.56 -13.96 -15.69
CA TRP A 697 5.00 -12.74 -16.24
C TRP A 697 5.59 -12.51 -17.63
N PRO A 698 4.81 -12.76 -18.71
CA PRO A 698 5.31 -12.63 -20.07
C PRO A 698 5.57 -11.16 -20.43
N ALA A 699 6.59 -10.96 -21.27
CA ALA A 699 6.83 -9.67 -21.89
C ALA A 699 5.65 -9.26 -22.80
N TYR A 700 5.45 -7.96 -22.92
CA TYR A 700 4.46 -7.36 -23.80
C TYR A 700 4.66 -7.79 -25.27
N SER A 701 3.55 -8.02 -25.97
CA SER A 701 3.51 -8.28 -27.41
C SER A 701 2.43 -7.42 -28.07
N ALA A 702 2.78 -6.78 -29.20
CA ALA A 702 1.82 -6.07 -30.04
C ALA A 702 0.92 -7.03 -30.87
N GLN A 703 1.24 -8.32 -30.92
CA GLN A 703 0.51 -9.34 -31.67
C GLN A 703 -0.44 -10.14 -30.76
N VAL A 704 -0.12 -10.26 -29.47
CA VAL A 704 -0.92 -11.01 -28.50
C VAL A 704 -1.60 -10.01 -27.54
N PRO A 705 -2.92 -9.76 -27.71
CA PRO A 705 -3.65 -8.80 -26.89
C PRO A 705 -3.95 -9.37 -25.49
N GLN A 706 -2.91 -9.39 -24.65
CA GLN A 706 -2.95 -9.92 -23.29
C GLN A 706 -2.35 -8.94 -22.26
N VAL A 707 -2.68 -9.19 -20.99
CA VAL A 707 -2.18 -8.47 -19.81
C VAL A 707 -1.99 -9.47 -18.66
N MET A 708 -1.02 -9.23 -17.78
CA MET A 708 -0.85 -10.07 -16.59
C MET A 708 -1.90 -9.74 -15.53
N GLU A 709 -2.75 -10.68 -15.16
CA GLU A 709 -3.58 -10.57 -13.96
C GLU A 709 -2.69 -10.70 -12.72
N LEU A 710 -2.81 -9.75 -11.79
CA LEU A 710 -2.12 -9.77 -10.50
C LEU A 710 -3.14 -9.58 -9.37
N GLY A 711 -2.93 -10.26 -8.23
CA GLY A 711 -3.83 -10.21 -7.08
C GLY A 711 -4.56 -11.53 -6.87
N ASP A 712 -5.84 -11.61 -7.28
CA ASP A 712 -6.66 -12.82 -7.09
C ASP A 712 -6.10 -14.03 -7.86
N ASN A 713 -5.43 -13.77 -8.98
CA ASN A 713 -4.64 -14.73 -9.73
C ASN A 713 -3.32 -14.10 -10.17
N PHE A 714 -2.41 -14.94 -10.67
CA PHE A 714 -1.11 -14.53 -11.23
C PHE A 714 -0.88 -15.23 -12.57
N ARG A 715 -1.59 -14.77 -13.62
CA ARG A 715 -1.56 -15.40 -14.94
C ARG A 715 -1.87 -14.41 -16.07
N PRO A 716 -1.44 -14.67 -17.31
CA PRO A 716 -1.87 -13.89 -18.47
C PRO A 716 -3.38 -14.06 -18.71
N ILE A 717 -4.05 -12.95 -19.01
CA ILE A 717 -5.46 -12.92 -19.43
C ILE A 717 -5.61 -12.07 -20.71
N PRO A 718 -6.62 -12.33 -21.56
CA PRO A 718 -6.88 -11.46 -22.69
C PRO A 718 -7.30 -10.05 -22.22
N VAL A 719 -6.97 -9.03 -22.99
CA VAL A 719 -7.40 -7.64 -22.70
C VAL A 719 -8.92 -7.47 -22.81
N ALA A 720 -9.55 -8.18 -23.75
CA ALA A 720 -11.00 -8.32 -23.94
C ALA A 720 -11.28 -9.45 -24.96
N SER A 721 -12.54 -9.67 -25.35
CA SER A 721 -12.85 -10.53 -26.50
C SER A 721 -12.35 -9.90 -27.82
N PRO A 722 -12.08 -10.69 -28.87
CA PRO A 722 -11.63 -10.16 -30.17
C PRO A 722 -12.56 -9.08 -30.75
N GLU A 723 -13.88 -9.26 -30.67
CA GLU A 723 -14.88 -8.33 -31.21
C GLU A 723 -14.86 -6.99 -30.45
N ARG A 724 -14.73 -7.05 -29.12
CA ARG A 724 -14.61 -5.85 -28.28
C ARG A 724 -13.28 -5.15 -28.53
N THR A 725 -12.19 -5.89 -28.65
CA THR A 725 -10.88 -5.31 -29.00
C THR A 725 -10.91 -4.61 -30.35
N ASP A 726 -11.53 -5.20 -31.38
CA ASP A 726 -11.70 -4.56 -32.69
C ASP A 726 -12.53 -3.27 -32.60
N PHE A 727 -13.67 -3.33 -31.91
CA PHE A 727 -14.53 -2.16 -31.68
C PHE A 727 -13.77 -0.99 -31.07
N TRP A 728 -13.03 -1.21 -29.97
CA TRP A 728 -12.28 -0.15 -29.29
C TRP A 728 -11.17 0.41 -30.17
N LYS A 729 -10.48 -0.43 -30.95
CA LYS A 729 -9.47 0.02 -31.93
C LYS A 729 -10.07 0.97 -32.97
N ARG A 730 -11.23 0.61 -33.55
CA ARG A 730 -11.94 1.47 -34.52
C ARG A 730 -12.44 2.76 -33.87
N PHE A 731 -12.96 2.67 -32.65
CA PHE A 731 -13.36 3.86 -31.90
C PHE A 731 -12.18 4.82 -31.69
N TYR A 732 -11.04 4.35 -31.16
CA TYR A 732 -9.89 5.23 -30.99
C TYR A 732 -9.36 5.79 -32.31
N ALA A 733 -9.41 5.03 -33.40
CA ALA A 733 -9.01 5.53 -34.71
C ALA A 733 -9.90 6.69 -35.20
N SER A 734 -11.15 6.79 -34.72
CA SER A 734 -12.04 7.91 -35.02
C SER A 734 -11.83 9.14 -34.13
N GLN A 735 -11.02 9.04 -33.07
CA GLN A 735 -10.76 10.14 -32.15
C GLN A 735 -9.49 10.91 -32.53
N PRO A 736 -9.46 12.25 -32.34
CA PRO A 736 -8.20 12.98 -32.43
C PRO A 736 -7.25 12.49 -31.33
N ALA A 737 -5.97 12.46 -31.65
CA ALA A 737 -4.95 12.20 -30.63
C ALA A 737 -4.93 13.37 -29.64
N TRP A 738 -4.88 13.03 -28.35
CA TRP A 738 -4.72 13.97 -27.26
C TRP A 738 -3.25 14.33 -27.11
#